data_AF-A0A9R1NUG5-F1
#
_entry.id   AF-A0A9R1NUG5-F1
#
_cell.length_a   1.000
_cell.length_b   1.000
_cell.length_c   1.000
_cell.angle_alpha   90.00
_cell.angle_beta   90.00
_cell.angle_gamma   90.00
#
_symmetry.space_group_name_H-M   'P 1'
#
loop_
_entity.id
_entity.type
_entity.pdbx_description
1 polymer ?
#
loop_
_entity_poly.entity_id
_entity_poly.type
_entity_poly.pdbx_seq_one_letter_code
_entity_poly.pdbx_strand_id
1 'polypeptide(L)'
;MPLVDFQEKKRTGWRQLKISSSGVVIVDGAYALHSTLRSLLDIRVAVVGGVHFSLLSKVQHDIGDSCSLDYLIDSIFPLFRKHIEPDLHHAQIRIDNSFVCSFREPYYKLKCKNELPDGQKFYSFDKSKSETENFIEMYLRPPFASEEIKIDDWIKVTQCGIRYYLSLGDQRIVDKFFIIRPKAEFEVGRTTLGGLLALGYSVVVSFKRTSRTVKRDQLLIAAETIDSLNESFLVLKGPSRKIVAAEASNLGIKGPWITKSYLEMILESKGVPRVNTPPPVSSTLLTDSQEKKIAVPKPIRVLTDRVANLDDFVQPWTRSPPKKFDQEPSLGKWQFIPDSSSRGNIQLAPLPDSYDLDRGLLLSVQAIQAVLETKGFPVIVGIGGPSGSGKTSLAQKMANIIGCEVISLESYYKPEQVRDYKYDEYSSLDIALLTKNIKEIRNTHKAKVPCFDFEKFKRNGFKEFQVSEECGVVIFEGVYTLHPAIRKSLDLWIAVVGGVHSHLIARIQRDKNRAGFSISQNEIMTTVFPLFQQYIEPHLVDAHLKIQNDFDPVLSPESSPFVLKSTKQVSYQDILKVLDASKVCSSVQNFTDVYLRLPGIPSNGQLTEGECIRVRICEGRFAVLIREPIREGNFIIQPKVDFDISASTVAGLLKLG
;
A
#
# COMPACT_ATOMS: atom_id res chain seq x y z
N MET A 1 -1.97 34.93 8.49
CA MET A 1 -1.28 34.24 7.37
C MET A 1 -1.69 34.85 6.04
N PRO A 2 -0.76 35.12 5.11
CA PRO A 2 -1.08 35.66 3.80
C PRO A 2 -1.85 34.64 2.95
N LEU A 3 -2.85 35.10 2.21
CA LEU A 3 -3.51 34.34 1.15
C LEU A 3 -2.81 34.67 -0.17
N VAL A 4 -2.40 33.64 -0.91
CA VAL A 4 -1.69 33.79 -2.18
C VAL A 4 -2.54 33.14 -3.27
N ASP A 5 -2.84 33.90 -4.31
CA ASP A 5 -3.33 33.36 -5.56
C ASP A 5 -2.12 32.97 -6.41
N PHE A 6 -1.96 31.66 -6.62
CA PHE A 6 -0.85 31.10 -7.36
C PHE A 6 -1.01 31.25 -8.88
N GLN A 7 -2.22 31.49 -9.38
CA GLN A 7 -2.45 31.77 -10.80
C GLN A 7 -2.05 33.22 -11.10
N GLU A 8 -2.50 34.16 -10.27
CA GLU A 8 -2.20 35.59 -10.40
C GLU A 8 -0.82 36.00 -9.84
N LYS A 9 -0.11 35.06 -9.18
CA LYS A 9 1.18 35.27 -8.51
C LYS A 9 1.18 36.45 -7.54
N LYS A 10 0.06 36.71 -6.87
CA LYS A 10 -0.14 37.86 -5.98
C LYS A 10 -0.75 37.45 -4.65
N ARG A 11 -0.45 38.24 -3.62
CA ARG A 11 -1.13 38.12 -2.33
C ARG A 11 -2.53 38.72 -2.46
N THR A 12 -3.55 37.91 -2.23
CA THR A 12 -4.96 38.31 -2.36
C THR A 12 -5.59 38.72 -1.04
N GLY A 13 -4.89 38.52 0.08
CA GLY A 13 -5.35 39.01 1.39
C GLY A 13 -4.62 38.36 2.56
N TRP A 14 -5.27 38.40 3.72
CA TRP A 14 -4.76 37.85 4.97
C TRP A 14 -5.87 37.05 5.67
N ARG A 15 -5.50 35.90 6.23
CA ARG A 15 -6.33 35.06 7.10
C ARG A 15 -5.85 35.19 8.55
N GLN A 16 -6.76 35.46 9.47
CA GLN A 16 -6.48 35.41 10.90
C GLN A 16 -6.41 33.95 11.36
N LEU A 17 -5.37 33.59 12.10
CA LEU A 17 -5.19 32.23 12.63
C LEU A 17 -5.60 32.24 14.11
N LYS A 18 -6.61 31.45 14.47
CA LYS A 18 -6.97 31.21 15.88
C LYS A 18 -6.09 30.08 16.39
N ILE A 19 -5.24 30.39 17.37
CA ILE A 19 -4.38 29.40 18.01
C ILE A 19 -5.28 28.47 18.85
N SER A 20 -5.11 27.17 18.71
CA SER A 20 -5.81 26.16 19.49
C SER A 20 -5.39 26.23 20.97
N SER A 21 -6.21 25.65 21.86
CA SER A 21 -5.86 25.50 23.27
C SER A 21 -4.59 24.69 23.54
N SER A 22 -4.09 23.94 22.55
CA SER A 22 -2.80 23.24 22.64
C SER A 22 -1.59 24.15 22.57
N GLY A 23 -1.73 25.41 22.10
CA GLY A 23 -0.62 26.37 21.99
C GLY A 23 0.44 26.03 20.94
N VAL A 24 0.26 24.95 20.18
CA VAL A 24 1.23 24.49 19.16
C VAL A 24 0.90 25.09 17.80
N VAL A 25 1.90 25.63 17.11
CA VAL A 25 1.81 26.11 15.73
C VAL A 25 2.80 25.34 14.86
N ILE A 26 2.30 24.66 13.84
CA ILE A 26 3.14 23.94 12.87
C ILE A 26 3.39 24.85 11.66
N VAL A 27 4.67 25.08 11.36
CA VAL A 27 5.11 25.81 10.17
C VAL A 27 5.70 24.80 9.20
N ASP A 28 4.95 24.50 8.14
CA ASP A 28 5.35 23.58 7.07
C ASP A 28 5.85 24.35 5.83
N GLY A 29 6.82 23.78 5.12
CA GLY A 29 7.35 24.29 3.87
C GLY A 29 8.82 23.90 3.62
N ALA A 30 9.23 23.92 2.35
CA ALA A 30 10.58 23.54 1.92
C ALA A 30 11.72 24.35 2.57
N TYR A 31 11.43 25.58 3.01
CA TYR A 31 12.37 26.49 3.68
C TYR A 31 12.04 26.73 5.16
N ALA A 32 11.21 25.86 5.77
CA ALA A 32 10.82 26.03 7.17
C ALA A 32 12.05 26.06 8.10
N LEU A 33 13.12 25.32 7.77
CA LEU A 33 14.37 25.26 8.53
C LEU A 33 15.42 26.30 8.11
N HIS A 34 15.06 27.29 7.28
CA HIS A 34 15.98 28.31 6.82
C HIS A 34 16.57 29.13 7.98
N SER A 35 17.84 29.50 7.87
CA SER A 35 18.62 30.18 8.93
C SER A 35 17.91 31.36 9.59
N THR A 36 17.13 32.13 8.81
CA THR A 36 16.34 33.29 9.29
C THR A 36 15.15 32.91 10.17
N LEU A 37 14.63 31.69 10.05
CA LEU A 37 13.49 31.19 10.83
C LEU A 37 13.94 30.35 12.03
N ARG A 38 15.14 29.76 11.99
CA ARG A 38 15.60 28.78 12.99
C ARG A 38 15.54 29.28 14.44
N SER A 39 15.83 30.56 14.69
CA SER A 39 15.77 31.16 16.02
C SER A 39 14.35 31.34 16.55
N LEU A 40 13.35 31.25 15.68
CA LEU A 40 11.93 31.39 16.00
C LEU A 40 11.23 30.03 16.15
N LEU A 41 11.94 28.92 15.92
CA LEU A 41 11.39 27.57 15.97
C LEU A 41 11.83 26.86 17.25
N ASP A 42 10.85 26.48 18.08
CA ASP A 42 11.09 25.71 19.30
C ASP A 42 11.57 24.29 19.00
N ILE A 43 10.99 23.66 17.97
CA ILE A 43 11.33 22.32 17.49
C ILE A 43 11.58 22.37 15.99
N ARG A 44 12.71 21.80 15.57
CA ARG A 44 13.11 21.68 14.16
C ARG A 44 13.02 20.23 13.71
N VAL A 45 12.07 19.95 12.82
CA VAL A 45 11.85 18.63 12.24
C VAL A 45 12.19 18.66 10.76
N ALA A 46 13.05 17.74 10.32
CA ALA A 46 13.30 17.46 8.91
C ALA A 46 12.67 16.13 8.52
N VAL A 47 11.99 16.13 7.37
CA VAL A 47 11.56 14.89 6.70
C VAL A 47 12.48 14.68 5.51
N VAL A 48 13.19 13.56 5.49
CA VAL A 48 14.14 13.17 4.43
C VAL A 48 13.66 11.85 3.83
N GLY A 49 13.91 11.59 2.55
CA GLY A 49 13.45 10.36 1.89
C GLY A 49 12.23 10.55 0.99
N GLY A 50 11.57 9.44 0.66
CA GLY A 50 10.33 9.39 -0.11
C GLY A 50 10.51 9.46 -1.63
N VAL A 51 9.50 10.01 -2.31
CA VAL A 51 9.34 9.91 -3.77
C VAL A 51 10.46 10.62 -4.56
N HIS A 52 11.14 11.62 -3.98
CA HIS A 52 12.32 12.25 -4.57
C HIS A 52 13.47 11.24 -4.76
N PHE A 53 13.69 10.37 -3.78
CA PHE A 53 14.70 9.32 -3.87
C PHE A 53 14.25 8.18 -4.78
N SER A 54 12.94 7.91 -4.86
CA SER A 54 12.40 6.99 -5.87
C SER A 54 12.68 7.50 -7.29
N LEU A 55 12.54 8.81 -7.54
CA LEU A 55 12.94 9.40 -8.82
C LEU A 55 14.44 9.27 -9.06
N LEU A 56 15.29 9.60 -8.09
CA LEU A 56 16.75 9.45 -8.25
C LEU A 56 17.14 8.00 -8.54
N SER A 57 16.54 7.03 -7.84
CA SER A 57 16.80 5.59 -8.03
C SER A 57 16.34 5.13 -9.41
N LYS A 58 15.14 5.54 -9.84
CA LYS A 58 14.62 5.25 -11.18
C LYS A 58 15.50 5.85 -12.27
N VAL A 59 15.93 7.09 -12.11
CA VAL A 59 16.80 7.76 -13.08
C VAL A 59 18.19 7.13 -13.12
N GLN A 60 18.75 6.76 -11.97
CA GLN A 60 20.01 6.02 -11.89
C GLN A 60 19.92 4.69 -12.64
N HIS A 61 18.81 3.97 -12.48
CA HIS A 61 18.54 2.74 -13.23
C HIS A 61 18.43 2.98 -14.74
N ASP A 62 17.66 4.00 -15.16
CA ASP A 62 17.41 4.29 -16.58
C ASP A 62 18.66 4.76 -17.35
N ILE A 63 19.61 5.40 -16.66
CA ILE A 63 20.86 5.92 -17.22
C ILE A 63 22.01 4.90 -17.07
N GLY A 64 21.90 3.99 -16.11
CA GLY A 64 22.92 3.01 -15.73
C GLY A 64 23.85 3.50 -14.61
N ASP A 65 24.45 2.55 -13.89
CA ASP A 65 25.29 2.77 -12.70
C ASP A 65 26.55 3.63 -12.91
N SER A 66 26.82 4.08 -14.13
CA SER A 66 27.95 4.95 -14.46
C SER A 66 27.82 6.39 -13.94
N CYS A 67 26.62 6.83 -13.53
CA CYS A 67 26.41 8.16 -12.98
C CYS A 67 26.41 8.15 -11.45
N SER A 68 27.20 9.04 -10.84
CA SER A 68 27.20 9.21 -9.38
C SER A 68 25.88 9.82 -8.90
N LEU A 69 25.43 9.42 -7.71
CA LEU A 69 24.24 9.98 -7.07
C LEU A 69 24.35 11.50 -6.91
N ASP A 70 25.56 11.99 -6.65
CA ASP A 70 25.91 13.41 -6.60
C ASP A 70 25.52 14.17 -7.86
N TYR A 71 25.92 13.65 -9.03
CA TYR A 71 25.63 14.26 -10.31
C TYR A 71 24.12 14.27 -10.61
N LEU A 72 23.41 13.21 -10.22
CA LEU A 72 21.95 13.13 -10.39
C LEU A 72 21.23 14.18 -9.53
N ILE A 73 21.65 14.35 -8.27
CA ILE A 73 21.10 15.38 -7.38
C ILE A 73 21.37 16.78 -7.94
N ASP A 74 22.59 17.04 -8.41
CA ASP A 74 22.97 18.33 -9.01
C ASP A 74 22.15 18.65 -10.26
N SER A 75 21.86 17.63 -11.06
CA SER A 75 21.11 17.79 -12.30
C SER A 75 19.60 18.00 -12.03
N ILE A 76 19.01 17.14 -11.19
CA ILE A 76 17.55 17.07 -11.00
C ILE A 76 17.09 18.05 -9.92
N PHE A 77 17.85 18.19 -8.84
CA PHE A 77 17.48 19.01 -7.68
C PHE A 77 18.56 20.04 -7.29
N PRO A 78 19.04 20.89 -8.22
CA PRO A 78 20.13 21.84 -7.94
C PRO A 78 19.81 22.82 -6.81
N LEU A 79 18.55 23.28 -6.74
CA LEU A 79 18.10 24.21 -5.69
C LEU A 79 18.00 23.53 -4.32
N PHE A 80 17.62 22.25 -4.28
CA PHE A 80 17.59 21.48 -3.04
C PHE A 80 19.00 21.40 -2.46
N ARG A 81 19.98 20.99 -3.26
CA ARG A 81 21.36 20.88 -2.80
C ARG A 81 21.93 22.21 -2.32
N LYS A 82 21.66 23.28 -3.06
CA LYS A 82 22.21 24.60 -2.74
C LYS A 82 21.55 25.26 -1.52
N HIS A 83 20.25 25.09 -1.34
CA HIS A 83 19.48 25.92 -0.41
C HIS A 83 18.69 25.15 0.65
N ILE A 84 18.42 23.86 0.46
CA ILE A 84 17.60 23.05 1.39
C ILE A 84 18.48 22.07 2.16
N GLU A 85 19.35 21.32 1.48
CA GLU A 85 20.22 20.31 2.11
C GLU A 85 21.06 20.87 3.28
N PRO A 86 21.68 22.06 3.19
CA PRO A 86 22.40 22.65 4.33
C PRO A 86 21.51 22.96 5.53
N ASP A 87 20.24 23.29 5.29
CA ASP A 87 19.26 23.60 6.34
C ASP A 87 18.80 22.33 7.07
N LEU A 88 18.71 21.20 6.37
CA LEU A 88 18.30 19.91 6.95
C LEU A 88 19.25 19.42 8.04
N HIS A 89 20.55 19.73 7.95
CA HIS A 89 21.53 19.40 8.98
C HIS A 89 21.25 20.06 10.34
N HIS A 90 20.40 21.09 10.38
CA HIS A 90 20.07 21.82 11.60
C HIS A 90 18.78 21.31 12.27
N ALA A 91 18.15 20.28 11.70
CA ALA A 91 17.00 19.63 12.31
C ALA A 91 17.42 18.92 13.60
N GLN A 92 16.57 19.01 14.62
CA GLN A 92 16.72 18.27 15.88
C GLN A 92 16.12 16.87 15.75
N ILE A 93 15.03 16.75 14.99
CA ILE A 93 14.35 15.48 14.71
C ILE A 93 14.42 15.23 13.22
N ARG A 94 14.92 14.06 12.83
CA ARG A 94 14.93 13.59 11.45
C ARG A 94 13.94 12.44 11.31
N ILE A 95 13.04 12.57 10.34
CA ILE A 95 12.09 11.55 9.96
C ILE A 95 12.52 11.04 8.58
N ASP A 96 13.00 9.81 8.51
CA ASP A 96 13.27 9.15 7.24
C ASP A 96 11.97 8.54 6.71
N ASN A 97 11.43 9.17 5.68
CA ASN A 97 10.26 8.70 4.97
C ASN A 97 10.68 7.62 3.96
N SER A 98 10.31 6.37 4.21
CA SER A 98 10.51 5.26 3.27
C SER A 98 9.29 5.03 2.36
N PHE A 99 8.26 5.89 2.37
CA PHE A 99 7.06 5.68 1.58
C PHE A 99 7.36 5.80 0.08
N VAL A 100 7.40 4.64 -0.57
CA VAL A 100 7.27 4.48 -2.02
C VAL A 100 5.78 4.59 -2.36
N CYS A 101 5.47 5.12 -3.55
CA CYS A 101 4.13 5.22 -4.13
C CYS A 101 3.20 4.08 -3.67
N SER A 102 2.30 4.36 -2.72
CA SER A 102 1.55 3.31 -2.05
C SER A 102 0.11 3.24 -2.54
N PHE A 103 -0.39 2.03 -2.76
CA PHE A 103 -1.82 1.75 -2.87
C PHE A 103 -2.52 1.81 -1.49
N ARG A 104 -2.00 2.59 -0.53
CA ARG A 104 -2.63 2.77 0.79
C ARG A 104 -3.91 3.61 0.68
N GLU A 105 -3.91 4.60 -0.21
CA GLU A 105 -5.07 5.44 -0.54
C GLU A 105 -5.31 5.47 -2.06
N PRO A 106 -5.73 4.35 -2.69
CA PRO A 106 -6.02 4.36 -4.11
C PRO A 106 -7.31 5.14 -4.35
N TYR A 107 -7.42 5.72 -5.54
CA TYR A 107 -8.69 6.25 -6.02
C TYR A 107 -9.18 5.44 -7.22
N TYR A 108 -10.51 5.35 -7.30
CA TYR A 108 -11.23 4.62 -8.33
C TYR A 108 -11.76 5.64 -9.32
N LYS A 109 -11.52 5.39 -10.61
CA LYS A 109 -11.88 6.27 -11.71
C LYS A 109 -12.78 5.54 -12.71
N LEU A 110 -13.92 6.14 -13.05
CA LEU A 110 -14.69 5.83 -14.26
C LEU A 110 -14.50 6.95 -15.28
N LYS A 111 -14.43 6.59 -16.56
CA LYS A 111 -14.29 7.55 -17.67
C LYS A 111 -15.22 7.15 -18.82
N CYS A 112 -15.92 8.12 -19.40
CA CYS A 112 -16.69 7.95 -20.64
C CYS A 112 -16.56 9.21 -21.50
N LYS A 113 -17.05 9.18 -22.75
CA LYS A 113 -17.16 10.42 -23.56
C LYS A 113 -18.25 11.33 -22.96
N ASN A 114 -18.04 12.64 -23.02
CA ASN A 114 -18.97 13.66 -22.53
C ASN A 114 -19.80 14.29 -23.67
N GLU A 115 -20.12 13.51 -24.69
CA GLU A 115 -20.85 13.94 -25.87
C GLU A 115 -21.91 12.89 -26.23
N LEU A 116 -23.13 13.35 -26.48
CA LEU A 116 -24.21 12.55 -27.06
C LEU A 116 -23.98 12.43 -28.59
N PRO A 117 -24.58 11.42 -29.26
CA PRO A 117 -24.49 11.26 -30.71
C PRO A 117 -24.88 12.50 -31.52
N ASP A 118 -25.65 13.42 -30.92
CA ASP A 118 -26.17 14.65 -31.50
C ASP A 118 -25.31 15.91 -31.18
N GLY A 119 -24.08 15.72 -30.67
CA GLY A 119 -23.13 16.79 -30.37
C GLY A 119 -23.41 17.60 -29.09
N GLN A 120 -24.52 17.33 -28.39
CA GLN A 120 -24.81 17.94 -27.09
C GLN A 120 -24.01 17.28 -25.96
N LYS A 121 -23.52 18.09 -25.00
CA LYS A 121 -22.78 17.57 -23.85
C LYS A 121 -23.72 16.85 -22.88
N PHE A 122 -23.40 15.60 -22.54
CA PHE A 122 -24.20 14.79 -21.61
C PHE A 122 -24.29 15.43 -20.22
N TYR A 123 -23.21 16.07 -19.76
CA TYR A 123 -23.17 16.72 -18.46
C TYR A 123 -22.58 18.13 -18.56
N SER A 124 -23.32 19.13 -18.06
CA SER A 124 -22.86 20.52 -17.97
C SER A 124 -22.86 20.99 -16.52
N PHE A 125 -21.73 21.55 -16.08
CA PHE A 125 -21.63 22.11 -14.74
C PHE A 125 -22.22 23.52 -14.70
N ASP A 126 -22.89 23.85 -13.60
CA ASP A 126 -23.22 25.23 -13.25
C ASP A 126 -21.93 26.04 -13.07
N LYS A 127 -21.85 27.22 -13.70
CA LYS A 127 -20.66 28.10 -13.69
C LYS A 127 -20.31 28.61 -12.30
N SER A 128 -21.28 28.69 -11.40
CA SER A 128 -21.09 29.23 -10.05
C SER A 128 -20.42 28.26 -9.06
N LYS A 129 -20.40 26.95 -9.34
CA LYS A 129 -19.95 25.90 -8.40
C LYS A 129 -18.78 25.03 -8.90
N SER A 130 -18.24 25.33 -10.08
CA SER A 130 -17.21 24.52 -10.72
C SER A 130 -15.86 25.23 -10.77
N GLU A 131 -14.80 24.52 -10.42
CA GLU A 131 -13.42 24.98 -10.60
C GLU A 131 -12.92 24.55 -11.99
N THR A 132 -12.22 25.44 -12.69
CA THR A 132 -11.62 25.12 -14.00
C THR A 132 -10.11 25.26 -13.91
N GLU A 133 -9.41 24.18 -14.25
CA GLU A 133 -7.95 24.11 -14.23
C GLU A 133 -7.42 23.65 -15.59
N ASN A 134 -6.29 24.23 -16.00
CA ASN A 134 -5.61 23.89 -17.25
C ASN A 134 -4.30 23.18 -16.93
N PHE A 135 -4.11 22.04 -17.58
CA PHE A 135 -2.95 21.18 -17.39
C PHE A 135 -2.18 21.01 -18.68
N ILE A 136 -0.86 20.90 -18.56
CA ILE A 136 0.02 20.40 -19.63
C ILE A 136 0.59 19.08 -19.14
N GLU A 137 0.29 17.99 -19.84
CA GLU A 137 0.85 16.67 -19.54
C GLU A 137 1.97 16.36 -20.54
N MET A 138 3.08 15.83 -20.02
CA MET A 138 4.27 15.45 -20.78
C MET A 138 4.69 14.05 -20.35
N TYR A 139 5.03 13.20 -21.32
CA TYR A 139 5.53 11.85 -21.06
C TYR A 139 6.96 11.73 -21.56
N LEU A 140 7.87 11.47 -20.62
CA LEU A 140 9.31 11.42 -20.81
C LEU A 140 9.78 9.96 -20.95
N ARG A 141 10.42 9.65 -22.08
CA ARG A 141 11.06 8.36 -22.34
C ARG A 141 12.54 8.40 -21.92
N PRO A 142 13.07 7.37 -21.25
CA PRO A 142 14.46 7.32 -20.82
C PRO A 142 15.46 7.22 -21.99
N PRO A 143 16.71 7.69 -21.81
CA PRO A 143 17.72 7.86 -22.88
C PRO A 143 18.20 6.55 -23.52
N PHE A 144 18.34 5.46 -22.75
CA PHE A 144 18.86 4.17 -23.23
C PHE A 144 17.79 3.09 -23.42
N ALA A 145 16.55 3.54 -23.63
CA ALA A 145 15.40 2.67 -23.80
C ALA A 145 15.48 1.83 -25.09
N SER A 146 15.40 0.49 -24.97
CA SER A 146 15.13 -0.37 -26.14
C SER A 146 13.79 0.00 -26.81
N GLU A 147 13.55 -0.45 -28.04
CA GLU A 147 12.28 -0.23 -28.74
C GLU A 147 11.08 -0.93 -28.04
N GLU A 148 11.34 -1.90 -27.15
CA GLU A 148 10.33 -2.71 -26.45
C GLU A 148 9.87 -2.14 -25.10
N ILE A 149 10.30 -0.92 -24.70
CA ILE A 149 9.93 -0.34 -23.40
C ILE A 149 8.42 -0.08 -23.29
N LYS A 150 7.84 -0.51 -22.16
CA LYS A 150 6.42 -0.33 -21.85
C LYS A 150 6.14 1.12 -21.45
N ILE A 151 4.94 1.61 -21.75
CA ILE A 151 4.45 2.94 -21.33
C ILE A 151 4.58 3.15 -19.81
N ASP A 152 4.49 2.06 -19.04
CA ASP A 152 4.59 2.06 -17.58
C ASP A 152 5.97 2.49 -17.06
N ASP A 153 7.02 2.46 -17.89
CA ASP A 153 8.37 2.88 -17.52
C ASP A 153 8.62 4.39 -17.76
N TRP A 154 7.66 5.09 -18.39
CA TRP A 154 7.81 6.52 -18.72
C TRP A 154 7.52 7.41 -17.52
N ILE A 155 8.22 8.54 -17.44
CA ILE A 155 7.95 9.55 -16.41
C ILE A 155 6.87 10.50 -16.92
N LYS A 156 5.77 10.62 -16.18
CA LYS A 156 4.71 11.59 -16.46
C LYS A 156 4.97 12.86 -15.68
N VAL A 157 4.99 14.00 -16.37
CA VAL A 157 5.06 15.34 -15.78
C VAL A 157 3.78 16.11 -16.11
N THR A 158 3.12 16.60 -15.07
CA THR A 158 1.88 17.38 -15.17
C THR A 158 2.13 18.79 -14.65
N GLN A 159 1.96 19.80 -15.50
CA GLN A 159 2.03 21.20 -15.08
C GLN A 159 0.62 21.75 -14.84
N CYS A 160 0.40 22.43 -13.71
CA CYS A 160 -0.81 23.21 -13.42
C CYS A 160 -0.41 24.59 -12.88
N GLY A 161 -0.62 25.65 -13.69
CA GLY A 161 -0.11 26.98 -13.38
C GLY A 161 1.41 27.00 -13.23
N ILE A 162 1.90 27.37 -12.04
CA ILE A 162 3.34 27.38 -11.70
C ILE A 162 3.85 26.06 -11.12
N ARG A 163 2.96 25.13 -10.79
CA ARG A 163 3.29 23.87 -10.12
C ARG A 163 3.54 22.77 -11.14
N TYR A 164 4.52 21.94 -10.86
CA TYR A 164 4.84 20.74 -11.63
C TYR A 164 4.63 19.55 -10.73
N TYR A 165 3.98 18.52 -11.24
CA TYR A 165 3.78 17.26 -10.56
C TYR A 165 4.42 16.15 -11.37
N LEU A 166 5.07 15.21 -10.70
CA LEU A 166 5.71 14.06 -11.32
C LEU A 166 5.01 12.77 -10.85
N SER A 167 4.80 11.85 -11.78
CA SER A 167 4.36 10.47 -11.55
C SER A 167 5.32 9.52 -12.25
N LEU A 168 5.79 8.52 -11.51
CA LEU A 168 6.67 7.48 -12.02
C LEU A 168 5.79 6.38 -12.66
N GLY A 169 5.69 6.37 -13.99
CA GLY A 169 4.89 5.40 -14.74
C GLY A 169 3.38 5.70 -14.83
N ASP A 170 2.70 4.95 -15.70
CA ASP A 170 1.24 4.86 -15.82
C ASP A 170 0.70 3.66 -15.01
N GLN A 171 1.24 3.46 -13.80
CA GLN A 171 0.81 2.36 -12.93
C GLN A 171 -0.69 2.50 -12.60
N ARG A 172 -1.48 1.63 -13.20
CA ARG A 172 -2.92 1.54 -12.96
C ARG A 172 -3.35 0.09 -13.06
N ILE A 173 -4.38 -0.22 -12.29
CA ILE A 173 -5.06 -1.51 -12.36
C ILE A 173 -6.39 -1.25 -13.04
N VAL A 174 -6.67 -1.97 -14.13
CA VAL A 174 -7.97 -1.89 -14.80
C VAL A 174 -8.77 -3.11 -14.38
N ASP A 175 -9.83 -2.90 -13.60
CA ASP A 175 -10.79 -3.94 -13.25
C ASP A 175 -12.12 -3.67 -13.95
N LYS A 176 -12.41 -4.46 -14.99
CA LYS A 176 -13.54 -4.28 -15.93
C LYS A 176 -13.56 -2.87 -16.54
N PHE A 177 -14.28 -1.94 -15.92
CA PHE A 177 -14.44 -0.55 -16.35
C PHE A 177 -13.82 0.45 -15.37
N PHE A 178 -13.43 0.01 -14.18
CA PHE A 178 -12.81 0.84 -13.16
C PHE A 178 -11.30 0.91 -13.38
N ILE A 179 -10.79 2.14 -13.38
CA ILE A 179 -9.36 2.43 -13.34
C ILE A 179 -8.99 2.71 -11.88
N ILE A 180 -8.17 1.86 -11.29
CA ILE A 180 -7.68 2.01 -9.92
C ILE A 180 -6.27 2.56 -10.00
N ARG A 181 -6.05 3.71 -9.38
CA ARG A 181 -4.75 4.39 -9.40
C ARG A 181 -4.19 4.61 -8.00
N PRO A 182 -2.88 4.37 -7.80
CA PRO A 182 -2.21 4.81 -6.60
C PRO A 182 -2.14 6.33 -6.59
N LYS A 183 -2.19 6.91 -5.40
CA LYS A 183 -2.01 8.35 -5.21
C LYS A 183 -0.51 8.63 -5.13
N ALA A 184 0.11 8.74 -6.30
CA ALA A 184 1.57 8.73 -6.49
C ALA A 184 2.06 9.94 -7.32
N GLU A 185 1.41 11.10 -7.14
CA GLU A 185 1.83 12.36 -7.77
C GLU A 185 2.46 13.25 -6.71
N PHE A 186 3.64 13.80 -7.00
CA PHE A 186 4.33 14.69 -6.06
C PHE A 186 4.77 15.98 -6.75
N GLU A 187 4.70 17.08 -6.00
CA GLU A 187 5.09 18.40 -6.51
C GLU A 187 6.62 18.50 -6.62
N VAL A 188 7.10 19.00 -7.76
CA VAL A 188 8.51 19.19 -8.07
C VAL A 188 8.78 20.61 -8.54
N GLY A 189 10.02 21.07 -8.34
CA GLY A 189 10.46 22.36 -8.88
C GLY A 189 10.59 22.31 -10.40
N ARG A 190 10.42 23.47 -11.07
CA ARG A 190 10.59 23.61 -12.53
C ARG A 190 11.95 23.12 -13.05
N THR A 191 13.00 23.23 -12.23
CA THR A 191 14.36 22.77 -12.57
C THR A 191 14.44 21.26 -12.75
N THR A 192 13.57 20.49 -12.08
CA THR A 192 13.52 19.02 -12.14
C THR A 192 13.32 18.51 -13.56
N LEU A 193 12.36 19.11 -14.29
CA LEU A 193 12.13 18.77 -15.69
C LEU A 193 13.36 19.09 -16.55
N GLY A 194 13.99 20.26 -16.34
CA GLY A 194 15.22 20.63 -17.03
C GLY A 194 16.37 19.64 -16.76
N GLY A 195 16.51 19.18 -15.52
CA GLY A 195 17.47 18.16 -15.12
C GLY A 195 17.25 16.82 -15.83
N LEU A 196 16.00 16.34 -15.87
CA LEU A 196 15.65 15.12 -16.59
C LEU A 196 15.98 15.21 -18.09
N LEU A 197 15.65 16.34 -18.73
CA LEU A 197 15.99 16.56 -20.14
C LEU A 197 17.51 16.60 -20.37
N ALA A 198 18.27 17.25 -19.48
CA ALA A 198 19.74 17.31 -19.54
C ALA A 198 20.38 15.92 -19.36
N LEU A 199 19.73 15.05 -18.60
CA LEU A 199 20.12 13.65 -18.43
C LEU A 199 19.72 12.74 -19.61
N GLY A 200 19.09 13.30 -20.66
CA GLY A 200 18.77 12.61 -21.90
C GLY A 200 17.36 12.05 -22.00
N TYR A 201 16.46 12.35 -21.05
CA TYR A 201 15.05 12.02 -21.23
C TYR A 201 14.45 12.81 -22.38
N SER A 202 13.63 12.15 -23.19
CA SER A 202 12.98 12.76 -24.36
C SER A 202 11.47 12.87 -24.16
N VAL A 203 10.87 14.00 -24.53
CA VAL A 203 9.41 14.17 -24.50
C VAL A 203 8.81 13.46 -25.72
N VAL A 204 8.04 12.40 -25.50
CA VAL A 204 7.40 11.62 -26.60
C VAL A 204 6.02 12.17 -26.92
N VAL A 205 5.24 12.50 -25.89
CA VAL A 205 3.89 13.03 -26.01
C VAL A 205 3.72 14.20 -25.08
N SER A 206 3.16 15.29 -25.60
CA SER A 206 2.66 16.41 -24.80
C SER A 206 1.31 16.86 -25.31
N PHE A 207 0.39 17.14 -24.39
CA PHE A 207 -0.96 17.62 -24.70
C PHE A 207 -1.51 18.53 -23.59
N LYS A 208 -2.47 19.38 -23.94
CA LYS A 208 -3.21 20.20 -22.97
C LYS A 208 -4.50 19.53 -22.57
N ARG A 209 -4.78 19.52 -21.26
CA ARG A 209 -6.02 19.05 -20.67
C ARG A 209 -6.69 20.18 -19.91
N THR A 210 -7.88 20.57 -20.33
CA THR A 210 -8.74 21.48 -19.56
C THR A 210 -9.70 20.65 -18.74
N SER A 211 -9.66 20.81 -17.42
CA SER A 211 -10.49 20.05 -16.48
C SER A 211 -11.42 20.99 -15.75
N ARG A 212 -12.72 20.76 -15.87
CA ARG A 212 -13.74 21.44 -15.09
C ARG A 212 -14.26 20.48 -14.03
N THR A 213 -14.07 20.80 -12.76
CA THR A 213 -14.31 19.87 -11.64
C THR A 213 -15.37 20.38 -10.68
N VAL A 214 -16.16 19.45 -10.13
CA VAL A 214 -17.05 19.66 -9.00
C VAL A 214 -16.78 18.57 -7.97
N LYS A 215 -16.56 18.97 -6.72
CA LYS A 215 -16.42 18.06 -5.58
C LYS A 215 -17.75 17.94 -4.83
N ARG A 216 -18.17 16.71 -4.54
CA ARG A 216 -19.34 16.37 -3.72
C ARG A 216 -18.90 15.34 -2.68
N ASP A 217 -18.83 15.76 -1.42
CA ASP A 217 -18.32 14.93 -0.32
C ASP A 217 -16.94 14.33 -0.62
N GLN A 218 -16.86 13.01 -0.80
CA GLN A 218 -15.64 12.27 -1.12
C GLN A 218 -15.45 12.01 -2.63
N LEU A 219 -16.36 12.50 -3.48
CA LEU A 219 -16.40 12.23 -4.91
C LEU A 219 -16.05 13.48 -5.72
N LEU A 220 -15.25 13.29 -6.78
CA LEU A 220 -14.86 14.35 -7.71
C LEU A 220 -15.37 13.98 -9.11
N ILE A 221 -16.19 14.86 -9.68
CA ILE A 221 -16.69 14.76 -11.05
C ILE A 221 -15.94 15.79 -11.90
N ALA A 222 -15.35 15.35 -13.00
CA ALA A 222 -14.56 16.19 -13.89
C ALA A 222 -15.02 16.04 -15.35
N ALA A 223 -15.24 17.17 -16.03
CA ALA A 223 -15.30 17.20 -17.49
C ALA A 223 -13.92 17.61 -18.01
N GLU A 224 -13.20 16.66 -18.60
CA GLU A 224 -11.83 16.80 -19.06
C GLU A 224 -11.84 16.88 -20.60
N THR A 225 -11.32 17.97 -21.17
CA THR A 225 -11.19 18.16 -22.63
C THR A 225 -9.71 18.05 -23.00
N ILE A 226 -9.40 17.20 -23.99
CA ILE A 226 -8.02 16.89 -24.40
C ILE A 226 -7.79 17.45 -25.80
N ASP A 227 -6.85 18.38 -25.94
CA ASP A 227 -6.63 19.11 -27.21
C ASP A 227 -6.18 18.19 -28.36
N SER A 228 -5.28 17.26 -28.10
CA SER A 228 -4.70 16.38 -29.12
C SER A 228 -5.67 15.32 -29.62
N LEU A 229 -6.79 15.11 -28.90
CA LEU A 229 -7.87 14.23 -29.32
C LEU A 229 -9.08 15.01 -29.86
N ASN A 230 -9.18 16.31 -29.57
CA ASN A 230 -10.38 17.12 -29.78
C ASN A 230 -11.66 16.50 -29.19
N GLU A 231 -11.53 15.76 -28.08
CA GLU A 231 -12.65 15.07 -27.42
C GLU A 231 -12.82 15.54 -25.97
N SER A 232 -14.08 15.54 -25.51
CA SER A 232 -14.44 15.78 -24.11
C SER A 232 -14.82 14.48 -23.39
N PHE A 233 -14.33 14.30 -22.17
CA PHE A 233 -14.52 13.12 -21.34
C PHE A 233 -15.15 13.50 -20.01
N LEU A 234 -16.07 12.66 -19.54
CA LEU A 234 -16.61 12.75 -18.19
C LEU A 234 -15.88 11.72 -17.33
N VAL A 235 -15.38 12.18 -16.18
CA VAL A 235 -14.54 11.42 -15.28
C VAL A 235 -15.09 11.50 -13.86
N LEU A 236 -15.38 10.36 -13.26
CA LEU A 236 -15.77 10.25 -11.85
C LEU A 236 -14.60 9.66 -11.07
N LYS A 237 -14.20 10.29 -9.97
CA LYS A 237 -13.13 9.83 -9.07
C LYS A 237 -13.65 9.74 -7.64
N GLY A 238 -13.32 8.67 -6.92
CA GLY A 238 -13.70 8.51 -5.52
C GLY A 238 -12.88 7.44 -4.77
N PRO A 239 -13.09 7.27 -3.46
CA PRO A 239 -12.28 6.40 -2.62
C PRO A 239 -12.69 4.92 -2.65
N SER A 240 -13.84 4.59 -3.25
CA SER A 240 -14.25 3.19 -3.42
C SER A 240 -15.07 2.98 -4.68
N ARG A 241 -15.01 1.76 -5.22
CA ARG A 241 -15.83 1.30 -6.36
C ARG A 241 -17.32 1.53 -6.11
N LYS A 242 -17.82 1.18 -4.92
CA LYS A 242 -19.24 1.30 -4.55
C LYS A 242 -19.74 2.75 -4.64
N ILE A 243 -18.95 3.69 -4.09
CA ILE A 243 -19.29 5.13 -4.11
C ILE A 243 -19.30 5.66 -5.55
N VAL A 244 -18.29 5.31 -6.35
CA VAL A 244 -18.20 5.77 -7.75
C VAL A 244 -19.32 5.17 -8.62
N ALA A 245 -19.64 3.89 -8.43
CA ALA A 245 -20.71 3.19 -9.15
C ALA A 245 -22.11 3.74 -8.80
N ALA A 246 -22.36 4.03 -7.52
CA ALA A 246 -23.61 4.62 -7.07
C ALA A 246 -23.82 6.00 -7.71
N GLU A 247 -22.80 6.85 -7.74
CA GLU A 247 -22.93 8.18 -8.35
C GLU A 247 -23.05 8.11 -9.88
N ALA A 248 -22.31 7.22 -10.54
CA ALA A 248 -22.50 6.98 -11.97
C ALA A 248 -23.97 6.60 -12.29
N SER A 249 -24.57 5.76 -11.43
CA SER A 249 -25.97 5.36 -11.55
C SER A 249 -26.93 6.52 -11.27
N ASN A 250 -26.67 7.33 -10.24
CA ASN A 250 -27.45 8.53 -9.91
C ASN A 250 -27.44 9.56 -11.05
N LEU A 251 -26.32 9.68 -11.76
CA LEU A 251 -26.17 10.54 -12.92
C LEU A 251 -26.73 9.92 -14.21
N GLY A 252 -27.26 8.70 -14.16
CA GLY A 252 -27.82 7.99 -15.31
C GLY A 252 -26.79 7.55 -16.36
N ILE A 253 -25.50 7.50 -15.99
CA ILE A 253 -24.41 7.15 -16.92
C ILE A 253 -24.25 5.63 -16.97
N LYS A 254 -24.55 5.03 -18.12
CA LYS A 254 -24.50 3.57 -18.31
C LYS A 254 -23.32 3.07 -19.14
N GLY A 255 -22.48 3.98 -19.64
CA GLY A 255 -21.38 3.69 -20.56
C GLY A 255 -21.66 4.15 -22.00
N PRO A 256 -20.80 3.80 -22.97
CA PRO A 256 -19.63 2.93 -22.85
C PRO A 256 -18.51 3.54 -21.99
N TRP A 257 -17.93 2.71 -21.12
CA TRP A 257 -16.80 3.11 -20.27
C TRP A 257 -15.47 2.94 -21.01
N ILE A 258 -14.53 3.85 -20.75
CA ILE A 258 -13.21 3.92 -21.39
C ILE A 258 -12.13 3.70 -20.33
N THR A 259 -11.42 2.58 -20.44
CA THR A 259 -10.33 2.21 -19.51
C THR A 259 -8.94 2.66 -19.96
N LYS A 260 -8.80 3.06 -21.23
CA LYS A 260 -7.53 3.53 -21.80
C LYS A 260 -7.05 4.81 -21.14
N SER A 261 -5.74 5.00 -20.97
CA SER A 261 -5.21 6.31 -20.59
C SER A 261 -5.28 7.29 -21.75
N TYR A 262 -5.17 8.60 -21.48
CA TYR A 262 -5.13 9.59 -22.56
C TYR A 262 -3.89 9.42 -23.44
N LEU A 263 -2.78 8.99 -22.86
CA LEU A 263 -1.57 8.67 -23.60
C LEU A 263 -1.84 7.57 -24.63
N GLU A 264 -2.45 6.45 -24.22
CA GLU A 264 -2.79 5.34 -25.13
C GLU A 264 -3.69 5.80 -26.27
N MET A 265 -4.73 6.59 -25.95
CA MET A 265 -5.64 7.12 -26.97
C MET A 265 -4.93 8.02 -27.98
N ILE A 266 -3.95 8.82 -27.54
CA ILE A 266 -3.16 9.70 -28.42
C ILE A 266 -2.15 8.90 -29.25
N LEU A 267 -1.52 7.88 -28.68
CA LEU A 267 -0.60 7.01 -29.43
C LEU A 267 -1.34 6.22 -30.51
N GLU A 268 -2.54 5.71 -30.19
CA GLU A 268 -3.41 5.04 -31.15
C GLU A 268 -3.87 5.99 -32.27
N SER A 269 -4.23 7.24 -31.96
CA SER A 269 -4.63 8.21 -32.99
C SER A 269 -3.49 8.60 -33.93
N LYS A 270 -2.23 8.48 -33.47
CA LYS A 270 -1.02 8.71 -34.26
C LYS A 270 -0.55 7.48 -35.06
N GLY A 271 -1.30 6.38 -35.05
CA GLY A 271 -0.97 5.17 -35.81
C GLY A 271 0.15 4.33 -35.21
N VAL A 272 0.50 4.53 -33.94
CA VAL A 272 1.49 3.68 -33.23
C VAL A 272 0.77 2.41 -32.75
N PRO A 273 1.19 1.20 -33.15
CA PRO A 273 0.53 -0.05 -32.76
C PRO A 273 0.53 -0.27 -31.24
N ARG A 274 -0.48 -1.02 -30.78
CA ARG A 274 -0.69 -1.40 -29.37
C ARG A 274 0.53 -2.11 -28.78
N VAL A 275 1.13 -1.54 -27.74
CA VAL A 275 2.23 -2.19 -27.01
C VAL A 275 1.72 -3.21 -25.97
N ASN A 276 0.47 -3.11 -25.49
CA ASN A 276 -0.05 -4.02 -24.45
C ASN A 276 -1.56 -4.33 -24.59
N THR A 277 -1.91 -5.41 -25.30
CA THR A 277 -3.09 -6.29 -25.06
C THR A 277 -3.05 -7.49 -26.03
N PRO A 278 -3.47 -8.72 -25.64
CA PRO A 278 -3.57 -9.85 -26.56
C PRO A 278 -4.68 -9.62 -27.61
N PRO A 279 -4.59 -10.23 -28.80
CA PRO A 279 -5.57 -10.01 -29.87
C PRO A 279 -6.93 -10.64 -29.52
N PRO A 280 -8.06 -10.10 -30.02
CA PRO A 280 -9.31 -10.85 -30.06
C PRO A 280 -9.17 -12.00 -31.06
N VAL A 281 -9.76 -13.15 -30.72
CA VAL A 281 -9.77 -14.34 -31.57
C VAL A 281 -10.55 -14.04 -32.85
N SER A 282 -9.86 -13.97 -34.00
CA SER A 282 -10.44 -14.37 -35.28
C SER A 282 -9.37 -14.68 -36.33
N SER A 283 -9.68 -15.74 -37.07
CA SER A 283 -8.93 -16.47 -38.07
C SER A 283 -8.62 -15.67 -39.34
N THR A 284 -7.36 -15.62 -39.74
CA THR A 284 -6.92 -15.94 -41.12
C THR A 284 -5.40 -15.87 -41.21
N LEU A 285 -4.81 -16.98 -41.69
CA LEU A 285 -3.41 -17.08 -42.08
C LEU A 285 -3.20 -16.26 -43.36
N LEU A 286 -2.21 -15.37 -43.38
CA LEU A 286 -1.57 -14.93 -44.62
C LEU A 286 -0.05 -14.84 -44.42
N THR A 287 0.62 -15.42 -45.40
CA THR A 287 2.03 -15.77 -45.52
C THR A 287 2.91 -14.64 -46.04
N ASP A 288 4.20 -14.77 -45.70
CA ASP A 288 5.41 -14.26 -46.37
C ASP A 288 5.61 -12.76 -46.59
N SER A 289 6.67 -12.23 -45.95
CA SER A 289 7.76 -11.57 -46.69
C SER A 289 9.05 -11.55 -45.87
N GLN A 290 10.14 -11.93 -46.53
CA GLN A 290 11.52 -11.93 -46.03
C GLN A 290 12.06 -10.50 -45.94
N GLU A 291 12.63 -10.09 -44.81
CA GLU A 291 13.58 -8.96 -44.79
C GLU A 291 14.85 -9.26 -43.99
N LYS A 292 15.96 -8.78 -44.58
CA LYS A 292 17.36 -9.15 -44.36
C LYS A 292 17.93 -8.56 -43.07
N LYS A 293 18.77 -9.35 -42.38
CA LYS A 293 19.65 -8.90 -41.30
C LYS A 293 20.76 -8.00 -41.86
N ILE A 294 20.83 -6.76 -41.40
CA ILE A 294 22.01 -5.89 -41.51
C ILE A 294 22.65 -5.80 -40.13
N ALA A 295 23.91 -6.25 -40.02
CA ALA A 295 24.69 -6.18 -38.79
C ALA A 295 25.35 -4.79 -38.67
N VAL A 296 25.20 -4.15 -37.51
CA VAL A 296 25.87 -2.89 -37.14
C VAL A 296 27.05 -3.20 -36.22
N PRO A 297 28.23 -2.55 -36.36
CA PRO A 297 29.46 -2.97 -35.71
C PRO A 297 29.53 -2.58 -34.22
N LYS A 298 30.21 -3.41 -33.42
CA LYS A 298 30.47 -3.20 -31.99
C LYS A 298 31.57 -2.15 -31.77
N PRO A 299 31.41 -1.19 -30.82
CA PRO A 299 32.52 -0.30 -30.44
C PRO A 299 33.54 -1.01 -29.54
N ILE A 300 34.81 -0.70 -29.77
CA ILE A 300 35.98 -1.13 -29.00
C ILE A 300 35.95 -0.45 -27.62
N ARG A 301 35.98 -1.24 -26.54
CA ARG A 301 36.14 -0.72 -25.17
C ARG A 301 37.63 -0.52 -24.88
N VAL A 302 38.00 0.69 -24.48
CA VAL A 302 39.30 0.97 -23.84
C VAL A 302 39.16 0.62 -22.36
N LEU A 303 40.01 -0.28 -21.87
CA LEU A 303 40.17 -0.55 -20.44
C LEU A 303 40.86 0.65 -19.79
N THR A 304 40.23 1.26 -18.80
CA THR A 304 40.91 2.11 -17.83
C THR A 304 41.20 1.31 -16.57
N ASP A 305 42.48 1.35 -16.18
CA ASP A 305 43.10 0.58 -15.11
C ASP A 305 42.49 0.81 -13.73
N ARG A 306 42.58 -0.25 -12.93
CA ARG A 306 42.25 -0.30 -11.51
C ARG A 306 43.07 0.74 -10.73
N VAL A 307 42.39 1.65 -10.04
CA VAL A 307 42.96 2.36 -8.88
C VAL A 307 42.34 1.78 -7.62
N ALA A 308 43.22 1.41 -6.70
CA ALA A 308 42.96 0.65 -5.48
C ALA A 308 42.21 1.45 -4.40
N ASN A 309 41.51 0.68 -3.55
CA ASN A 309 41.03 0.94 -2.19
C ASN A 309 41.19 2.34 -1.59
N LEU A 310 40.05 2.94 -1.22
CA LEU A 310 39.92 3.87 -0.11
C LEU A 310 38.52 3.69 0.52
N ASP A 311 38.44 2.77 1.48
CA ASP A 311 37.41 2.71 2.50
C ASP A 311 37.77 3.74 3.59
N ASP A 312 36.94 4.79 3.72
CA ASP A 312 36.63 5.57 4.94
C ASP A 312 36.11 6.96 4.54
N PHE A 313 34.83 7.03 4.16
CA PHE A 313 34.08 8.29 4.20
C PHE A 313 32.79 8.07 4.97
N VAL A 314 32.68 8.76 6.10
CA VAL A 314 31.43 9.04 6.82
C VAL A 314 30.37 9.41 5.78
N GLN A 315 29.36 8.55 5.60
CA GLN A 315 28.23 8.90 4.73
C GLN A 315 27.60 10.20 5.26
N PRO A 316 27.35 11.20 4.40
CA PRO A 316 26.80 12.47 4.86
C PRO A 316 25.46 12.25 5.58
N TRP A 317 25.24 13.00 6.66
CA TRP A 317 24.00 13.08 7.45
C TRP A 317 22.72 13.41 6.65
N THR A 318 22.80 13.51 5.32
CA THR A 318 21.72 13.82 4.37
C THR A 318 21.38 12.65 3.43
N ARG A 319 22.18 11.57 3.42
CA ARG A 319 21.95 10.42 2.54
C ARG A 319 21.39 9.26 3.34
N SER A 320 20.09 8.99 3.20
CA SER A 320 19.60 7.64 3.47
C SER A 320 20.33 6.71 2.49
N PRO A 321 20.86 5.55 2.93
CA PRO A 321 21.46 4.61 1.99
C PRO A 321 20.43 4.31 0.89
N PRO A 322 20.80 4.35 -0.41
CA PRO A 322 19.94 3.76 -1.40
C PRO A 322 19.79 2.30 -0.96
N LYS A 323 18.60 1.90 -0.49
CA LYS A 323 18.26 0.48 -0.52
C LYS A 323 18.48 0.10 -1.98
N LYS A 324 19.43 -0.81 -2.25
CA LYS A 324 19.57 -1.38 -3.57
C LYS A 324 18.17 -1.81 -3.97
N PHE A 325 17.61 -1.16 -4.99
CA PHE A 325 16.49 -1.73 -5.72
C PHE A 325 17.11 -2.95 -6.41
N ASP A 326 17.23 -4.04 -5.66
CA ASP A 326 17.65 -5.32 -6.22
C ASP A 326 16.67 -5.61 -7.34
N GLN A 327 17.24 -5.69 -8.55
CA GLN A 327 16.65 -6.06 -9.82
C GLN A 327 15.14 -5.79 -9.89
N GLU A 328 14.73 -4.67 -10.47
CA GLU A 328 13.40 -4.63 -11.10
C GLU A 328 13.42 -5.73 -12.17
N PRO A 329 12.76 -6.89 -11.98
CA PRO A 329 12.52 -7.74 -13.12
C PRO A 329 11.57 -6.91 -13.97
N SER A 330 11.99 -6.54 -15.18
CA SER A 330 11.07 -6.06 -16.21
C SER A 330 9.81 -6.91 -16.10
N LEU A 331 8.69 -6.31 -15.68
CA LEU A 331 7.49 -7.02 -15.24
C LEU A 331 6.99 -7.86 -16.43
N GLY A 332 7.47 -9.10 -16.50
CA GLY A 332 7.06 -10.10 -17.46
C GLY A 332 5.64 -10.51 -17.15
N LYS A 333 4.92 -10.98 -18.17
CA LYS A 333 3.63 -11.63 -17.95
C LYS A 333 3.80 -12.69 -16.85
N TRP A 334 2.87 -12.73 -15.89
CA TRP A 334 2.80 -13.81 -14.91
C TRP A 334 2.96 -15.15 -15.63
N GLN A 335 3.98 -15.90 -15.23
CA GLN A 335 4.26 -17.18 -15.86
C GLN A 335 3.34 -18.24 -15.27
N PHE A 336 2.91 -19.14 -16.13
CA PHE A 336 1.95 -20.18 -15.79
C PHE A 336 2.59 -21.54 -16.08
N ILE A 337 2.58 -22.42 -15.07
CA ILE A 337 3.14 -23.76 -15.12
C ILE A 337 1.98 -24.76 -15.32
N PRO A 338 2.08 -25.70 -16.27
CA PRO A 338 1.12 -26.79 -16.40
C PRO A 338 1.21 -27.72 -15.19
N ASP A 339 0.10 -27.98 -14.52
CA ASP A 339 0.06 -28.90 -13.39
C ASP A 339 0.18 -30.35 -13.89
N SER A 340 1.26 -31.03 -13.50
CA SER A 340 1.57 -32.42 -13.92
C SER A 340 0.55 -33.46 -13.43
N SER A 341 -0.30 -33.08 -12.46
CA SER A 341 -1.21 -33.99 -11.75
C SER A 341 -2.64 -34.03 -12.31
N SER A 342 -3.04 -33.07 -13.14
CA SER A 342 -4.39 -33.03 -13.74
C SER A 342 -4.36 -32.32 -15.10
N ARG A 343 -4.81 -33.00 -16.16
CA ARG A 343 -4.93 -32.43 -17.51
C ARG A 343 -5.90 -31.24 -17.48
N GLY A 344 -5.37 -30.02 -17.33
CA GLY A 344 -6.14 -28.77 -17.47
C GLY A 344 -5.93 -27.72 -16.37
N ASN A 345 -5.26 -28.03 -15.25
CA ASN A 345 -4.98 -27.02 -14.24
C ASN A 345 -3.68 -26.28 -14.56
N ILE A 346 -3.78 -24.97 -14.72
CA ILE A 346 -2.66 -24.06 -14.92
C ILE A 346 -2.39 -23.36 -13.59
N GLN A 347 -1.15 -23.37 -13.10
CA GLN A 347 -0.78 -22.73 -11.82
C GLN A 347 0.18 -21.57 -12.05
N LEU A 348 0.06 -20.51 -11.26
CA LEU A 348 0.97 -19.37 -11.33
C LEU A 348 2.38 -19.81 -10.87
N ALA A 349 3.44 -19.37 -11.56
CA ALA A 349 4.80 -19.61 -11.11
C ALA A 349 5.10 -18.78 -9.84
N PRO A 350 5.78 -19.35 -8.84
CA PRO A 350 6.15 -18.61 -7.64
C PRO A 350 7.23 -17.57 -7.93
N LEU A 351 7.11 -16.40 -7.32
CA LEU A 351 8.16 -15.38 -7.33
C LEU A 351 9.24 -15.75 -6.29
N PRO A 352 10.53 -15.55 -6.63
CA PRO A 352 11.63 -15.95 -5.75
C PRO A 352 11.75 -15.06 -4.51
N ASP A 353 11.48 -13.76 -4.66
CA ASP A 353 11.76 -12.76 -3.63
C ASP A 353 10.53 -12.42 -2.77
N SER A 354 10.80 -11.86 -1.57
CA SER A 354 9.80 -11.21 -0.74
C SER A 354 9.69 -9.72 -1.09
N TYR A 355 8.47 -9.21 -1.19
CA TYR A 355 8.20 -7.82 -1.54
C TYR A 355 7.61 -7.07 -0.34
N ASP A 356 7.84 -5.76 -0.24
CA ASP A 356 7.17 -4.93 0.76
C ASP A 356 5.64 -4.95 0.60
N LEU A 357 4.92 -4.43 1.60
CA LEU A 357 3.46 -4.45 1.63
C LEU A 357 2.82 -3.78 0.41
N ASP A 358 3.39 -2.67 -0.07
CA ASP A 358 2.78 -1.84 -1.11
C ASP A 358 2.99 -2.48 -2.50
N ARG A 359 4.20 -2.96 -2.80
CA ARG A 359 4.51 -3.73 -4.01
C ARG A 359 3.83 -5.08 -4.01
N GLY A 360 3.81 -5.75 -2.86
CA GLY A 360 3.10 -7.00 -2.65
C GLY A 360 1.60 -6.87 -2.97
N LEU A 361 0.95 -5.80 -2.52
CA LEU A 361 -0.46 -5.55 -2.83
C LEU A 361 -0.70 -5.36 -4.34
N LEU A 362 0.13 -4.58 -5.03
CA LEU A 362 0.04 -4.40 -6.48
C LEU A 362 0.19 -5.74 -7.23
N LEU A 363 1.24 -6.49 -6.92
CA LEU A 363 1.51 -7.81 -7.52
C LEU A 363 0.36 -8.79 -7.25
N SER A 364 -0.21 -8.77 -6.04
CA SER A 364 -1.33 -9.63 -5.67
C SER A 364 -2.55 -9.37 -6.57
N VAL A 365 -2.88 -8.11 -6.81
CA VAL A 365 -4.03 -7.74 -7.65
C VAL A 365 -3.76 -8.08 -9.12
N GLN A 366 -2.55 -7.80 -9.62
CA GLN A 366 -2.15 -8.18 -10.98
C GLN A 366 -2.16 -9.71 -11.19
N ALA A 367 -1.71 -10.49 -10.20
CA ALA A 367 -1.75 -11.95 -10.24
C ALA A 367 -3.19 -12.44 -10.35
N ILE A 368 -4.10 -11.88 -9.55
CA ILE A 368 -5.52 -12.24 -9.62
C ILE A 368 -6.12 -11.94 -10.98
N GLN A 369 -5.81 -10.79 -11.57
CA GLN A 369 -6.30 -10.44 -12.90
C GLN A 369 -5.78 -11.42 -13.95
N ALA A 370 -4.49 -11.76 -13.90
CA ALA A 370 -3.91 -12.75 -14.81
C ALA A 370 -4.57 -14.13 -14.65
N VAL A 371 -4.86 -14.55 -13.41
CA VAL A 371 -5.55 -15.82 -13.14
C VAL A 371 -7.01 -15.78 -13.61
N LEU A 372 -7.74 -14.68 -13.39
CA LEU A 372 -9.11 -14.48 -13.87
C LEU A 372 -9.17 -14.55 -15.40
N GLU A 373 -8.23 -13.91 -16.10
CA GLU A 373 -8.15 -13.94 -17.57
C GLU A 373 -7.87 -15.35 -18.11
N THR A 374 -7.07 -16.14 -17.38
CA THR A 374 -6.62 -17.46 -17.83
C THR A 374 -7.61 -18.57 -17.49
N LYS A 375 -8.20 -18.55 -16.28
CA LYS A 375 -9.09 -19.61 -15.78
C LYS A 375 -10.58 -19.27 -15.80
N GLY A 376 -10.93 -17.99 -15.88
CA GLY A 376 -12.30 -17.53 -15.62
C GLY A 376 -12.64 -17.49 -14.13
N PHE A 377 -13.90 -17.17 -13.80
CA PHE A 377 -14.39 -17.12 -12.42
C PHE A 377 -15.03 -18.46 -12.02
N PRO A 378 -14.93 -18.87 -10.74
CA PRO A 378 -14.41 -18.13 -9.61
C PRO A 378 -12.90 -18.36 -9.39
N VAL A 379 -12.17 -17.31 -9.00
CA VAL A 379 -10.77 -17.40 -8.57
C VAL A 379 -10.72 -17.39 -7.05
N ILE A 380 -10.09 -18.43 -6.48
CA ILE A 380 -10.01 -18.63 -5.04
C ILE A 380 -8.59 -18.31 -4.57
N VAL A 381 -8.46 -17.29 -3.72
CA VAL A 381 -7.17 -16.76 -3.26
C VAL A 381 -6.96 -17.12 -1.81
N GLY A 382 -5.79 -17.65 -1.45
CA GLY A 382 -5.39 -17.91 -0.08
C GLY A 382 -4.36 -16.91 0.41
N ILE A 383 -4.65 -16.28 1.55
CA ILE A 383 -3.69 -15.44 2.28
C ILE A 383 -3.35 -16.14 3.60
N GLY A 384 -2.08 -16.54 3.75
CA GLY A 384 -1.56 -17.17 4.95
C GLY A 384 -0.45 -16.36 5.59
N GLY A 385 -0.24 -16.55 6.89
CA GLY A 385 0.80 -15.86 7.66
C GLY A 385 0.56 -16.04 9.15
N PRO A 386 1.54 -15.70 10.01
CA PRO A 386 1.35 -15.76 11.46
C PRO A 386 0.22 -14.82 11.91
N SER A 387 -0.26 -14.99 13.15
CA SER A 387 -1.09 -13.97 13.81
C SER A 387 -0.38 -12.61 13.78
N GLY A 388 -1.08 -11.47 13.88
CA GLY A 388 -0.41 -10.15 13.93
C GLY A 388 0.50 -9.75 12.74
N SER A 389 0.61 -10.56 11.68
CA SER A 389 1.44 -10.27 10.50
C SER A 389 0.85 -9.23 9.57
N GLY A 390 -0.42 -8.85 9.77
CA GLY A 390 -1.15 -7.92 8.90
C GLY A 390 -1.96 -8.61 7.78
N LYS A 391 -2.02 -9.94 7.75
CA LYS A 391 -2.81 -10.74 6.80
C LYS A 391 -4.26 -10.27 6.61
N THR A 392 -5.00 -10.05 7.71
CA THR A 392 -6.41 -9.62 7.66
C THR A 392 -6.54 -8.20 7.08
N SER A 393 -5.62 -7.29 7.43
CA SER A 393 -5.58 -5.94 6.88
C SER A 393 -5.25 -5.94 5.39
N LEU A 394 -4.30 -6.76 4.97
CA LEU A 394 -3.96 -6.95 3.57
C LEU A 394 -5.16 -7.53 2.78
N ALA A 395 -5.78 -8.59 3.30
CA ALA A 395 -6.94 -9.23 2.69
C ALA A 395 -8.09 -8.24 2.49
N GLN A 396 -8.38 -7.40 3.49
CA GLN A 396 -9.43 -6.38 3.40
C GLN A 396 -9.08 -5.27 2.40
N LYS A 397 -7.84 -4.77 2.39
CA LYS A 397 -7.40 -3.77 1.39
C LYS A 397 -7.55 -4.33 -0.03
N MET A 398 -7.10 -5.55 -0.23
CA MET A 398 -7.17 -6.25 -1.50
C MET A 398 -8.62 -6.53 -1.93
N ALA A 399 -9.46 -6.95 -0.99
CA ALA A 399 -10.89 -7.14 -1.22
C ALA A 399 -11.61 -5.83 -1.59
N ASN A 400 -11.24 -4.71 -0.99
CA ASN A 400 -11.77 -3.40 -1.36
C ASN A 400 -11.37 -2.98 -2.78
N ILE A 401 -10.13 -3.24 -3.19
CA ILE A 401 -9.61 -2.97 -4.53
C ILE A 401 -10.34 -3.81 -5.58
N ILE A 402 -10.51 -5.10 -5.32
CA ILE A 402 -11.13 -6.05 -6.27
C ILE A 402 -12.66 -6.00 -6.21
N GLY A 403 -13.23 -5.57 -5.08
CA GLY A 403 -14.66 -5.63 -4.81
C GLY A 403 -15.16 -7.03 -4.47
N CYS A 404 -14.34 -7.87 -3.82
CA CYS A 404 -14.72 -9.22 -3.38
C CYS A 404 -14.97 -9.32 -1.87
N GLU A 405 -15.42 -10.48 -1.38
CA GLU A 405 -15.51 -10.75 0.07
C GLU A 405 -14.30 -11.55 0.57
N VAL A 406 -13.98 -11.35 1.85
CA VAL A 406 -12.97 -12.12 2.60
C VAL A 406 -13.67 -13.10 3.53
N ILE A 407 -13.26 -14.36 3.50
CA ILE A 407 -13.69 -15.42 4.41
C ILE A 407 -12.54 -15.75 5.35
N SER A 408 -12.74 -15.52 6.65
CA SER A 408 -11.78 -15.92 7.68
C SER A 408 -11.88 -17.42 7.96
N LEU A 409 -10.74 -18.12 7.94
CA LEU A 409 -10.65 -19.52 8.36
C LEU A 409 -11.00 -19.71 9.84
N GLU A 410 -10.89 -18.67 10.65
CA GLU A 410 -11.25 -18.73 12.06
C GLU A 410 -12.75 -19.00 12.25
N SER A 411 -13.58 -18.70 11.23
CA SER A 411 -15.00 -19.06 11.25
C SER A 411 -15.25 -20.57 11.15
N TYR A 412 -14.24 -21.34 10.76
CA TYR A 412 -14.29 -22.80 10.61
C TYR A 412 -13.75 -23.55 11.83
N TYR A 413 -13.50 -22.89 12.97
CA TYR A 413 -13.14 -23.60 14.19
C TYR A 413 -14.26 -24.52 14.69
N LYS A 414 -13.85 -25.63 15.31
CA LYS A 414 -14.72 -26.57 16.02
C LYS A 414 -14.99 -26.05 17.44
N PRO A 415 -16.25 -25.79 17.83
CA PRO A 415 -16.58 -25.23 19.13
C PRO A 415 -15.97 -25.99 20.32
N GLU A 416 -15.82 -27.31 20.21
CA GLU A 416 -15.31 -28.16 21.29
C GLU A 416 -13.83 -27.91 21.56
N GLN A 417 -13.02 -27.67 20.53
CA GLN A 417 -11.56 -27.51 20.68
C GLN A 417 -11.15 -26.09 21.10
N VAL A 418 -11.98 -25.09 20.79
CA VAL A 418 -11.72 -23.71 21.22
C VAL A 418 -11.90 -23.53 22.73
N ARG A 419 -12.86 -24.25 23.35
CA ARG A 419 -13.07 -24.23 24.80
C ARG A 419 -11.87 -24.74 25.60
N ASP A 420 -11.07 -25.62 24.99
CA ASP A 420 -9.88 -26.20 25.61
C ASP A 420 -8.61 -25.37 25.34
N TYR A 421 -8.72 -24.14 24.83
CA TYR A 421 -7.60 -23.26 24.47
C TYR A 421 -6.65 -23.85 23.42
N LYS A 422 -7.13 -24.77 22.58
CA LYS A 422 -6.36 -25.44 21.50
C LYS A 422 -6.57 -24.84 20.12
N TYR A 423 -7.04 -23.59 20.03
CA TYR A 423 -7.41 -22.98 18.74
C TYR A 423 -6.20 -22.74 17.80
N ASP A 424 -4.97 -22.77 18.32
CA ASP A 424 -3.76 -22.64 17.50
C ASP A 424 -3.33 -23.98 16.85
N GLU A 425 -3.99 -25.09 17.17
CA GLU A 425 -3.72 -26.38 16.53
C GLU A 425 -4.52 -26.52 15.22
N TYR A 426 -3.88 -27.08 14.18
CA TYR A 426 -4.54 -27.38 12.91
C TYR A 426 -5.78 -28.29 13.05
N SER A 427 -5.79 -29.19 14.05
CA SER A 427 -6.91 -30.09 14.40
C SER A 427 -8.21 -29.36 14.76
N SER A 428 -8.11 -28.11 15.23
CA SER A 428 -9.23 -27.28 15.65
C SER A 428 -10.06 -26.78 14.48
N LEU A 429 -9.50 -26.78 13.27
CA LEU A 429 -10.22 -26.42 12.06
C LEU A 429 -11.10 -27.56 11.55
N ASP A 430 -12.32 -27.22 11.17
CA ASP A 430 -13.26 -28.07 10.46
C ASP A 430 -12.89 -28.14 8.97
N ILE A 431 -11.78 -28.82 8.68
CA ILE A 431 -11.21 -28.96 7.33
C ILE A 431 -12.20 -29.63 6.37
N ALA A 432 -13.02 -30.55 6.87
CA ALA A 432 -14.05 -31.22 6.07
C ALA A 432 -15.09 -30.21 5.56
N LEU A 433 -15.60 -29.36 6.45
CA LEU A 433 -16.53 -28.29 6.08
C LEU A 433 -15.87 -27.23 5.18
N LEU A 434 -14.64 -26.81 5.49
CA LEU A 434 -13.90 -25.84 4.68
C LEU A 434 -13.70 -26.36 3.24
N THR A 435 -13.24 -27.60 3.10
CA THR A 435 -13.01 -28.23 1.79
C THR A 435 -14.32 -28.39 1.02
N LYS A 436 -15.41 -28.76 1.70
CA LYS A 436 -16.74 -28.82 1.11
C LYS A 436 -17.16 -27.45 0.57
N ASN A 437 -17.05 -26.39 1.37
CA ASN A 437 -17.42 -25.04 0.98
C ASN A 437 -16.58 -24.50 -0.19
N ILE A 438 -15.27 -24.77 -0.20
CA ILE A 438 -14.40 -24.38 -1.33
C ILE A 438 -14.83 -25.09 -2.62
N LYS A 439 -15.21 -26.38 -2.55
CA LYS A 439 -15.73 -27.12 -3.72
C LYS A 439 -17.10 -26.60 -4.17
N GLU A 440 -17.99 -26.29 -3.24
CA GLU A 440 -19.30 -25.69 -3.56
C GLU A 440 -19.13 -24.33 -4.24
N ILE A 441 -18.24 -23.47 -3.72
CA ILE A 441 -17.91 -22.18 -4.34
C ILE A 441 -17.38 -22.39 -5.76
N ARG A 442 -16.47 -23.35 -5.96
CA ARG A 442 -15.88 -23.63 -7.27
C ARG A 442 -16.91 -24.11 -8.30
N ASN A 443 -17.90 -24.91 -7.89
CA ASN A 443 -18.86 -25.53 -8.81
C ASN A 443 -20.15 -24.72 -8.99
N THR A 444 -20.61 -24.04 -7.93
CA THR A 444 -21.94 -23.40 -7.88
C THR A 444 -21.89 -21.90 -7.64
N HIS A 445 -20.70 -21.34 -7.39
CA HIS A 445 -20.47 -19.95 -7.00
C HIS A 445 -21.16 -19.56 -5.69
N LYS A 446 -21.67 -20.53 -4.92
CA LYS A 446 -22.39 -20.32 -3.66
C LYS A 446 -21.88 -21.28 -2.60
N ALA A 447 -21.94 -20.86 -1.34
CA ALA A 447 -21.70 -21.74 -0.20
C ALA A 447 -22.37 -21.20 1.06
N LYS A 448 -22.53 -22.07 2.06
CA LYS A 448 -22.98 -21.68 3.40
C LYS A 448 -21.75 -21.58 4.30
N VAL A 449 -21.28 -20.36 4.51
CA VAL A 449 -20.08 -20.09 5.32
C VAL A 449 -20.51 -20.03 6.80
N PRO A 450 -19.85 -20.79 7.70
CA PRO A 450 -20.17 -20.72 9.12
C PRO A 450 -19.87 -19.33 9.69
N CYS A 451 -20.65 -18.90 10.67
CA CYS A 451 -20.35 -17.72 11.49
C CYS A 451 -19.93 -18.20 12.88
N PHE A 452 -18.72 -17.85 13.32
CA PHE A 452 -18.23 -18.22 14.65
C PHE A 452 -18.33 -17.02 15.60
N ASP A 453 -18.91 -17.26 16.77
CA ASP A 453 -19.00 -16.31 17.86
C ASP A 453 -17.93 -16.65 18.90
N PHE A 454 -16.91 -15.79 18.95
CA PHE A 454 -15.78 -15.93 19.84
C PHE A 454 -16.13 -15.59 21.29
N GLU A 455 -17.16 -14.78 21.55
CA GLU A 455 -17.61 -14.48 22.91
C GLU A 455 -18.28 -15.72 23.54
N LYS A 456 -19.05 -16.46 22.73
CA LYS A 456 -19.79 -17.65 23.18
C LYS A 456 -19.11 -18.97 22.88
N PHE A 457 -17.98 -18.95 22.17
CA PHE A 457 -17.26 -20.12 21.67
C PHE A 457 -18.17 -21.12 20.94
N LYS A 458 -19.05 -20.60 20.09
CA LYS A 458 -20.07 -21.39 19.38
C LYS A 458 -20.25 -20.90 17.95
N ARG A 459 -20.70 -21.80 17.08
CA ARG A 459 -21.11 -21.46 15.72
C ARG A 459 -22.53 -20.88 15.78
N ASN A 460 -22.68 -19.61 15.42
CA ASN A 460 -23.96 -18.86 15.48
C ASN A 460 -24.82 -19.03 14.22
N GLY A 461 -24.56 -20.06 13.41
CA GLY A 461 -25.28 -20.35 12.18
C GLY A 461 -24.39 -20.24 10.95
N PHE A 462 -25.03 -20.02 9.79
CA PHE A 462 -24.37 -19.94 8.49
C PHE A 462 -24.84 -18.70 7.73
N LYS A 463 -23.89 -17.96 7.15
CA LYS A 463 -24.14 -16.90 6.18
C LYS A 463 -24.20 -17.52 4.79
N GLU A 464 -25.25 -17.22 4.03
CA GLU A 464 -25.26 -17.52 2.60
C GLU A 464 -24.24 -16.62 1.89
N PHE A 465 -23.29 -17.25 1.21
CA PHE A 465 -22.24 -16.60 0.46
C PHE A 465 -22.44 -16.87 -1.02
N GLN A 466 -22.33 -15.82 -1.83
CA GLN A 466 -22.33 -15.91 -3.28
C GLN A 466 -21.15 -15.11 -3.81
N VAL A 467 -20.34 -15.76 -4.66
CA VAL A 467 -19.29 -15.07 -5.40
C VAL A 467 -19.98 -14.08 -6.35
N SER A 468 -19.62 -12.81 -6.22
CA SER A 468 -20.13 -11.80 -7.13
C SER A 468 -19.59 -12.05 -8.53
N GLU A 469 -20.48 -12.21 -9.52
CA GLU A 469 -20.10 -12.28 -10.95
C GLU A 469 -19.39 -11.00 -11.41
N GLU A 470 -19.58 -9.91 -10.67
CA GLU A 470 -18.91 -8.65 -10.96
C GLU A 470 -17.41 -8.66 -10.68
N CYS A 471 -16.92 -9.41 -9.70
CA CYS A 471 -15.49 -9.49 -9.37
C CYS A 471 -14.90 -10.89 -9.59
N GLY A 472 -15.71 -11.94 -9.47
CA GLY A 472 -15.30 -13.32 -9.74
C GLY A 472 -14.27 -13.89 -8.77
N VAL A 473 -14.01 -13.24 -7.63
CA VAL A 473 -12.93 -13.58 -6.70
C VAL A 473 -13.49 -13.83 -5.30
N VAL A 474 -12.86 -14.75 -4.58
CA VAL A 474 -13.05 -14.91 -3.13
C VAL A 474 -11.69 -15.04 -2.45
N ILE A 475 -11.52 -14.37 -1.31
CA ILE A 475 -10.27 -14.41 -0.54
C ILE A 475 -10.53 -15.22 0.73
N PHE A 476 -9.74 -16.26 0.95
CA PHE A 476 -9.63 -16.98 2.22
C PHE A 476 -8.41 -16.47 2.98
N GLU A 477 -8.58 -16.13 4.26
CA GLU A 477 -7.50 -15.63 5.10
C GLU A 477 -7.45 -16.39 6.43
N GLY A 478 -6.23 -16.61 6.94
CA GLY A 478 -6.02 -17.29 8.21
C GLY A 478 -4.63 -17.89 8.32
N VAL A 479 -4.29 -18.35 9.52
CA VAL A 479 -2.95 -18.86 9.84
C VAL A 479 -2.59 -20.11 9.03
N TYR A 480 -3.55 -21.04 8.90
CA TYR A 480 -3.37 -22.31 8.20
C TYR A 480 -3.88 -22.30 6.76
N THR A 481 -4.19 -21.15 6.16
CA THR A 481 -4.75 -21.08 4.79
C THR A 481 -3.87 -21.76 3.76
N LEU A 482 -2.55 -21.63 3.90
CA LEU A 482 -1.58 -22.24 3.00
C LEU A 482 -1.16 -23.65 3.40
N HIS A 483 -1.86 -24.29 4.35
CA HIS A 483 -1.60 -25.68 4.70
C HIS A 483 -1.80 -26.60 3.47
N PRO A 484 -0.96 -27.64 3.25
CA PRO A 484 -1.01 -28.51 2.07
C PRO A 484 -2.38 -29.12 1.75
N ALA A 485 -3.21 -29.37 2.77
CA ALA A 485 -4.57 -29.90 2.59
C ALA A 485 -5.55 -28.86 2.02
N ILE A 486 -5.34 -27.57 2.29
CA ILE A 486 -6.22 -26.47 1.86
C ILE A 486 -5.71 -25.87 0.55
N ARG A 487 -4.40 -25.54 0.48
CA ARG A 487 -3.82 -24.79 -0.65
C ARG A 487 -4.01 -25.44 -2.01
N LYS A 488 -4.10 -26.78 -2.07
CA LYS A 488 -4.38 -27.55 -3.30
C LYS A 488 -5.72 -27.19 -3.94
N SER A 489 -6.64 -26.62 -3.18
CA SER A 489 -7.97 -26.20 -3.64
C SER A 489 -8.05 -24.70 -3.96
N LEU A 490 -6.93 -23.97 -3.87
CA LEU A 490 -6.80 -22.53 -4.10
C LEU A 490 -6.03 -22.28 -5.41
N ASP A 491 -6.29 -21.15 -6.06
CA ASP A 491 -5.66 -20.77 -7.34
C ASP A 491 -4.44 -19.86 -7.17
N LEU A 492 -4.44 -19.02 -6.12
CA LEU A 492 -3.34 -18.12 -5.78
C LEU A 492 -3.00 -18.23 -4.30
N TRP A 493 -1.71 -18.19 -3.98
CA TRP A 493 -1.17 -18.42 -2.64
C TRP A 493 -0.28 -17.25 -2.27
N ILE A 494 -0.71 -16.47 -1.28
CA ILE A 494 -0.01 -15.27 -0.84
C ILE A 494 0.40 -15.48 0.61
N ALA A 495 1.70 -15.43 0.89
CA ALA A 495 2.23 -15.48 2.25
C ALA A 495 2.53 -14.06 2.73
N VAL A 496 2.06 -13.72 3.92
CA VAL A 496 2.45 -12.51 4.65
C VAL A 496 3.42 -12.92 5.73
N VAL A 497 4.63 -12.38 5.66
CA VAL A 497 5.74 -12.67 6.56
C VAL A 497 6.13 -11.39 7.31
N GLY A 498 6.64 -11.53 8.52
CA GLY A 498 7.02 -10.39 9.37
C GLY A 498 5.84 -9.80 10.14
N GLY A 499 5.89 -8.49 10.33
CA GLY A 499 4.95 -7.68 11.07
C GLY A 499 5.33 -7.58 12.54
N VAL A 500 4.32 -7.63 13.38
CA VAL A 500 4.44 -7.42 14.82
C VAL A 500 5.38 -8.40 15.50
N HIS A 501 5.38 -9.66 15.05
CA HIS A 501 6.22 -10.70 15.61
C HIS A 501 7.70 -10.33 15.52
N SER A 502 8.16 -9.81 14.38
CA SER A 502 9.51 -9.29 14.22
C SER A 502 9.82 -8.14 15.18
N HIS A 503 8.87 -7.24 15.43
CA HIS A 503 9.07 -6.14 16.40
C HIS A 503 9.14 -6.64 17.84
N LEU A 504 8.29 -7.59 18.23
CA LEU A 504 8.34 -8.22 19.55
C LEU A 504 9.68 -8.95 19.74
N ILE A 505 10.16 -9.68 18.74
CA ILE A 505 11.49 -10.32 18.75
C ILE A 505 12.58 -9.27 18.88
N ALA A 506 12.56 -8.22 18.05
CA ALA A 506 13.56 -7.15 18.10
C ALA A 506 13.58 -6.43 19.45
N ARG A 507 12.41 -6.24 20.08
CA ARG A 507 12.30 -5.69 21.44
C ARG A 507 12.94 -6.63 22.47
N ILE A 508 12.58 -7.91 22.45
CA ILE A 508 13.15 -8.93 23.35
C ILE A 508 14.68 -8.97 23.21
N GLN A 509 15.20 -8.95 21.98
CA GLN A 509 16.65 -8.91 21.72
C GLN A 509 17.32 -7.67 22.30
N ARG A 510 16.73 -6.50 22.04
CA ARG A 510 17.24 -5.22 22.57
C ARG A 510 17.30 -5.24 24.09
N ASP A 511 16.26 -5.74 24.73
CA ASP A 511 16.14 -5.74 26.19
C ASP A 511 17.09 -6.75 26.83
N LYS A 512 17.23 -7.94 26.25
CA LYS A 512 18.25 -8.94 26.63
C LYS A 512 19.66 -8.34 26.52
N ASN A 513 19.97 -7.70 25.38
CA ASN A 513 21.27 -7.07 25.15
C ASN A 513 21.56 -5.96 26.18
N ARG A 514 20.56 -5.15 26.56
CA ARG A 514 20.67 -4.14 27.64
C ARG A 514 20.93 -4.76 29.01
N ALA A 515 20.36 -5.93 29.27
CA ALA A 515 20.59 -6.69 30.50
C ALA A 515 21.91 -7.50 30.50
N GLY A 516 22.74 -7.36 29.45
CA GLY A 516 24.04 -8.05 29.34
C GLY A 516 23.95 -9.47 28.79
N PHE A 517 22.79 -9.89 28.26
CA PHE A 517 22.58 -11.21 27.66
C PHE A 517 22.43 -11.11 26.14
N SER A 518 23.23 -11.85 25.37
CA SER A 518 23.02 -11.96 23.92
C SER A 518 22.15 -13.19 23.61
N ILE A 519 21.12 -13.02 22.79
CA ILE A 519 20.27 -14.12 22.30
C ILE A 519 20.04 -13.97 20.80
N SER A 520 20.17 -15.08 20.06
CA SER A 520 19.95 -15.07 18.61
C SER A 520 18.45 -14.97 18.27
N GLN A 521 18.12 -14.48 17.07
CA GLN A 521 16.71 -14.44 16.61
C GLN A 521 16.10 -15.84 16.55
N ASN A 522 16.88 -16.84 16.13
CA ASN A 522 16.44 -18.23 16.03
C ASN A 522 16.08 -18.83 17.40
N GLU A 523 16.85 -18.52 18.45
CA GLU A 523 16.54 -18.98 19.82
C GLU A 523 15.26 -18.34 20.36
N ILE A 524 15.00 -17.06 20.04
CA ILE A 524 13.74 -16.42 20.42
C ILE A 524 12.57 -17.05 19.65
N MET A 525 12.70 -17.26 18.34
CA MET A 525 11.64 -17.87 17.52
C MET A 525 11.29 -19.28 18.00
N THR A 526 12.29 -20.11 18.26
CA THR A 526 12.11 -21.48 18.78
C THR A 526 11.50 -21.50 20.19
N THR A 527 11.66 -20.43 20.98
CA THR A 527 11.15 -20.36 22.35
C THR A 527 9.78 -19.69 22.46
N VAL A 528 9.57 -18.58 21.75
CA VAL A 528 8.38 -17.71 21.83
C VAL A 528 7.32 -18.08 20.81
N PHE A 529 7.73 -18.60 19.65
CA PHE A 529 6.84 -19.00 18.55
C PHE A 529 7.12 -20.43 18.03
N PRO A 530 7.26 -21.45 18.91
CA PRO A 530 7.64 -22.81 18.50
C PRO A 530 6.63 -23.43 17.54
N LEU A 531 5.33 -23.26 17.80
CA LEU A 531 4.26 -23.80 16.95
C LEU A 531 4.27 -23.15 15.56
N PHE A 532 4.59 -21.86 15.48
CA PHE A 532 4.72 -21.18 14.20
C PHE A 532 5.86 -21.74 13.37
N GLN A 533 7.05 -21.82 13.96
CA GLN A 533 8.23 -22.33 13.25
C GLN A 533 8.04 -23.78 12.79
N GLN A 534 7.40 -24.61 13.61
CA GLN A 534 7.21 -26.02 13.30
C GLN A 534 6.07 -26.28 12.31
N TYR A 535 4.92 -25.59 12.47
CA TYR A 535 3.68 -25.98 11.78
C TYR A 535 3.13 -24.92 10.81
N ILE A 536 3.66 -23.70 10.78
CA ILE A 536 3.12 -22.60 9.96
C ILE A 536 4.15 -22.14 8.95
N GLU A 537 5.37 -21.82 9.38
CA GLU A 537 6.45 -21.32 8.52
C GLU A 537 6.73 -22.21 7.30
N PRO A 538 6.79 -23.57 7.42
CA PRO A 538 7.03 -24.43 6.26
C PRO A 538 5.97 -24.28 5.16
N HIS A 539 4.75 -23.91 5.52
CA HIS A 539 3.64 -23.74 4.57
C HIS A 539 3.71 -22.44 3.78
N LEU A 540 4.45 -21.43 4.27
CA LEU A 540 4.61 -20.12 3.62
C LEU A 540 5.69 -20.14 2.54
N VAL A 541 6.64 -21.07 2.61
CA VAL A 541 7.78 -21.17 1.68
C VAL A 541 7.32 -21.40 0.25
N ASP A 542 6.25 -22.17 0.06
CA ASP A 542 5.73 -22.55 -1.25
C ASP A 542 4.76 -21.51 -1.86
N ALA A 543 4.55 -20.37 -1.20
CA ALA A 543 3.63 -19.34 -1.68
C ALA A 543 4.07 -18.78 -3.05
N HIS A 544 3.10 -18.46 -3.89
CA HIS A 544 3.36 -17.84 -5.20
C HIS A 544 3.90 -16.41 -5.05
N LEU A 545 3.45 -15.70 -4.01
CA LEU A 545 3.88 -14.35 -3.67
C LEU A 545 4.13 -14.26 -2.17
N LYS A 546 5.29 -13.72 -1.80
CA LYS A 546 5.67 -13.45 -0.41
C LYS A 546 5.70 -11.95 -0.17
N ILE A 547 4.96 -11.51 0.83
CA ILE A 547 4.82 -10.11 1.21
C ILE A 547 5.40 -9.96 2.60
N GLN A 548 6.48 -9.19 2.70
CA GLN A 548 7.10 -8.81 3.94
C GLN A 548 6.41 -7.55 4.48
N ASN A 549 5.83 -7.67 5.67
CA ASN A 549 5.25 -6.54 6.38
C ASN A 549 6.24 -6.02 7.42
N ASP A 550 6.97 -4.95 7.10
CA ASP A 550 7.86 -4.28 8.06
C ASP A 550 7.15 -3.19 8.88
N PHE A 551 5.81 -3.22 8.93
CA PHE A 551 5.03 -2.23 9.66
C PHE A 551 5.37 -2.24 11.15
N ASP A 552 5.96 -1.13 11.61
CA ASP A 552 6.15 -0.85 13.03
C ASP A 552 4.90 -0.14 13.59
N PRO A 553 4.11 -0.83 14.41
CA PRO A 553 2.88 -0.28 14.97
C PRO A 553 3.15 0.79 16.04
N VAL A 554 4.37 0.87 16.58
CA VAL A 554 4.79 1.93 17.52
C VAL A 554 5.10 3.23 16.77
N LEU A 555 5.61 3.15 15.54
CA LEU A 555 6.04 4.30 14.75
C LEU A 555 4.92 4.92 13.88
N SER A 556 3.75 4.28 13.78
CA SER A 556 2.65 4.73 12.92
C SER A 556 1.36 5.00 13.71
N PRO A 557 1.26 6.12 14.45
CA PRO A 557 0.12 6.45 15.31
C PRO A 557 -1.14 6.91 14.55
N GLU A 558 -1.22 6.72 13.22
CA GLU A 558 -2.24 7.25 12.28
C GLU A 558 -3.70 6.99 12.67
N SER A 559 -3.98 6.20 13.71
CA SER A 559 -5.33 5.94 14.23
C SER A 559 -5.35 5.70 15.76
N SER A 560 -4.53 6.44 16.51
CA SER A 560 -4.46 6.32 17.97
C SER A 560 -5.69 6.95 18.65
N PRO A 561 -6.46 6.22 19.48
CA PRO A 561 -7.51 6.83 20.28
C PRO A 561 -6.94 7.84 21.28
N PHE A 562 -7.60 8.99 21.38
CA PHE A 562 -7.36 9.97 22.43
C PHE A 562 -8.20 9.58 23.65
N VAL A 563 -7.52 9.22 24.74
CA VAL A 563 -8.17 8.79 25.98
C VAL A 563 -8.10 9.92 27.00
N LEU A 564 -9.27 10.41 27.43
CA LEU A 564 -9.41 11.31 28.57
C LEU A 564 -9.90 10.52 29.77
N LYS A 565 -9.10 10.47 30.85
CA LYS A 565 -9.50 9.81 32.10
C LYS A 565 -9.93 10.86 33.12
N SER A 566 -11.05 10.62 33.80
CA SER A 566 -11.53 11.44 34.92
C SER A 566 -11.86 10.54 36.11
N THR A 567 -11.55 11.01 37.31
CA THR A 567 -11.92 10.36 38.58
C THR A 567 -13.36 10.65 38.99
N LYS A 568 -14.05 11.57 38.29
CA LYS A 568 -15.46 11.88 38.57
C LYS A 568 -16.34 10.70 38.18
N GLN A 569 -17.08 10.16 39.14
CA GLN A 569 -18.13 9.18 38.86
C GLN A 569 -19.26 9.87 38.09
N VAL A 570 -19.59 9.34 36.92
CA VAL A 570 -20.70 9.81 36.09
C VAL A 570 -21.78 8.74 36.13
N SER A 571 -23.04 9.14 36.34
CA SER A 571 -24.14 8.19 36.34
C SER A 571 -24.36 7.60 34.93
N TYR A 572 -24.77 6.35 34.84
CA TYR A 572 -25.09 5.71 33.56
C TYR A 572 -26.17 6.49 32.78
N GLN A 573 -27.13 7.08 33.50
CA GLN A 573 -28.19 7.91 32.89
C GLN A 573 -27.65 9.17 32.23
N ASP A 574 -26.63 9.81 32.82
CA ASP A 574 -26.03 11.02 32.25
C ASP A 574 -25.14 10.70 31.04
N ILE A 575 -24.51 9.51 31.01
CA ILE A 575 -23.80 9.01 29.84
C ILE A 575 -24.79 8.79 28.68
N LEU A 576 -25.93 8.13 28.95
CA LEU A 576 -26.95 7.88 27.92
C LEU A 576 -27.56 9.16 27.32
N LYS A 577 -27.65 10.26 28.07
CA LYS A 577 -28.14 11.56 27.55
C LYS A 577 -27.22 12.19 26.50
N VAL A 578 -25.93 11.86 26.53
CA VAL A 578 -24.91 12.40 25.61
C VAL A 578 -24.72 11.50 24.39
N LEU A 579 -25.11 10.22 24.48
CA LEU A 579 -24.96 9.24 23.42
C LEU A 579 -26.16 9.26 22.46
N ASP A 580 -25.89 9.34 21.15
CA ASP A 580 -26.92 9.29 20.10
C ASP A 580 -27.53 7.88 20.01
N ALA A 581 -28.76 7.71 20.49
CA ALA A 581 -29.44 6.42 20.56
C ALA A 581 -29.55 5.68 19.20
N SER A 582 -29.43 6.40 18.08
CA SER A 582 -29.46 5.82 16.72
C SER A 582 -28.14 5.17 16.28
N LYS A 583 -27.05 5.33 17.04
CA LYS A 583 -25.69 4.90 16.66
C LYS A 583 -24.95 4.11 17.75
N VAL A 584 -25.65 3.66 18.78
CA VAL A 584 -25.03 3.04 19.96
C VAL A 584 -25.26 1.53 19.99
N CYS A 585 -24.16 0.80 20.15
CA CYS A 585 -24.15 -0.59 20.57
C CYS A 585 -23.38 -0.65 21.91
N SER A 586 -23.94 -1.33 22.91
CA SER A 586 -23.26 -1.54 24.19
C SER A 586 -22.83 -3.00 24.34
N SER A 587 -21.57 -3.20 24.71
CA SER A 587 -21.04 -4.49 25.14
C SER A 587 -20.27 -4.31 26.44
N VAL A 588 -20.24 -5.35 27.28
CA VAL A 588 -19.46 -5.39 28.52
C VAL A 588 -18.43 -6.48 28.38
N GLN A 589 -17.15 -6.11 28.48
CA GLN A 589 -16.03 -7.05 28.40
C GLN A 589 -15.16 -6.94 29.65
N ASN A 590 -14.75 -8.08 30.17
CA ASN A 590 -13.86 -8.18 31.32
C ASN A 590 -12.43 -8.47 30.85
N PHE A 591 -11.49 -7.65 31.31
CA PHE A 591 -10.08 -7.76 30.95
C PHE A 591 -9.25 -8.07 32.18
N THR A 592 -8.34 -9.04 32.07
CA THR A 592 -7.26 -9.25 33.05
C THR A 592 -5.95 -8.82 32.42
N ASP A 593 -5.26 -7.84 33.01
CA ASP A 593 -3.99 -7.35 32.49
C ASP A 593 -2.82 -7.88 33.34
N VAL A 594 -1.96 -8.67 32.71
CA VAL A 594 -0.73 -9.21 33.29
C VAL A 594 0.45 -8.38 32.81
N TYR A 595 1.31 -7.95 33.72
CA TYR A 595 2.50 -7.16 33.40
C TYR A 595 3.75 -8.02 33.62
N LEU A 596 4.39 -8.41 32.52
CA LEU A 596 5.61 -9.20 32.53
C LEU A 596 6.81 -8.27 32.68
N ARG A 597 7.60 -8.46 33.73
CA ARG A 597 8.82 -7.68 33.98
C ARG A 597 9.97 -8.22 33.12
N LEU A 598 10.81 -7.33 32.62
CA LEU A 598 12.02 -7.72 31.90
C LEU A 598 13.11 -8.25 32.86
N PRO A 599 13.88 -9.28 32.47
CA PRO A 599 14.94 -9.83 33.30
C PRO A 599 16.08 -8.81 33.48
N GLY A 600 16.58 -8.67 34.71
CA GLY A 600 17.72 -7.80 35.06
C GLY A 600 17.39 -6.45 35.67
N ILE A 601 16.10 -6.08 35.81
CA ILE A 601 15.67 -4.83 36.46
C ILE A 601 15.47 -5.07 37.98
N PRO A 602 16.14 -4.30 38.86
CA PRO A 602 16.04 -4.50 40.31
C PRO A 602 14.61 -4.33 40.82
N SER A 603 14.18 -5.25 41.69
CA SER A 603 12.82 -5.37 42.22
C SER A 603 12.34 -4.18 43.06
N ASN A 604 13.23 -3.24 43.39
CA ASN A 604 13.01 -2.19 44.39
C ASN A 604 12.74 -0.81 43.75
N GLY A 605 12.73 -0.71 42.41
CA GLY A 605 12.46 0.51 41.67
C GLY A 605 10.99 0.69 41.29
N GLN A 606 10.57 1.95 41.12
CA GLN A 606 9.27 2.32 40.58
C GLN A 606 9.22 1.89 39.10
N LEU A 607 8.45 0.85 38.79
CA LEU A 607 8.30 0.33 37.42
C LEU A 607 7.74 1.41 36.50
N THR A 608 8.46 1.72 35.43
CA THR A 608 7.92 2.59 34.36
C THR A 608 7.19 1.74 33.31
N GLU A 609 6.17 2.29 32.65
CA GLU A 609 5.34 1.53 31.69
C GLU A 609 6.15 0.95 30.52
N GLY A 610 7.32 1.52 30.18
CA GLY A 610 8.21 1.02 29.13
C GLY A 610 9.09 -0.18 29.55
N GLU A 611 9.10 -0.57 30.82
CA GLU A 611 9.94 -1.65 31.37
C GLU A 611 9.20 -2.99 31.54
N CYS A 612 7.96 -3.06 31.05
CA CYS A 612 7.11 -4.24 31.14
C CYS A 612 6.42 -4.55 29.81
N ILE A 613 6.28 -5.84 29.51
CA ILE A 613 5.41 -6.32 28.43
C ILE A 613 4.05 -6.59 29.05
N ARG A 614 3.01 -5.91 28.58
CA ARG A 614 1.66 -6.12 29.06
C ARG A 614 0.96 -7.18 28.22
N VAL A 615 0.42 -8.20 28.85
CA VAL A 615 -0.43 -9.23 28.25
C VAL A 615 -1.84 -9.07 28.82
N ARG A 616 -2.81 -8.77 27.96
CA ARG A 616 -4.23 -8.69 28.30
C ARG A 616 -4.90 -10.03 28.02
N ILE A 617 -5.75 -10.47 28.92
CA ILE A 617 -6.58 -11.66 28.77
C ILE A 617 -8.03 -11.19 28.68
N CYS A 618 -8.70 -11.54 27.60
CA CYS A 618 -10.11 -11.26 27.39
C CYS A 618 -10.76 -12.49 26.77
N GLU A 619 -11.74 -13.07 27.46
CA GLU A 619 -12.51 -14.22 26.93
C GLU A 619 -11.59 -15.33 26.38
N GLY A 620 -10.58 -15.71 27.17
CA GLY A 620 -9.63 -16.76 26.80
C GLY A 620 -8.63 -16.43 25.69
N ARG A 621 -8.69 -15.23 25.10
CA ARG A 621 -7.67 -14.71 24.19
C ARG A 621 -6.62 -13.92 24.95
N PHE A 622 -5.36 -14.14 24.60
CA PHE A 622 -4.23 -13.37 25.11
C PHE A 622 -3.86 -12.33 24.08
N ALA A 623 -3.68 -11.07 24.48
CA ALA A 623 -3.22 -10.01 23.62
C ALA A 623 -1.96 -9.35 24.20
N VAL A 624 -0.88 -9.23 23.43
CA VAL A 624 0.28 -8.41 23.82
C VAL A 624 -0.01 -6.96 23.49
N LEU A 625 0.23 -6.08 24.45
CA LEU A 625 0.15 -4.64 24.28
C LEU A 625 1.56 -4.06 24.37
N ILE A 626 2.02 -3.47 23.27
CA ILE A 626 3.25 -2.68 23.26
C ILE A 626 2.85 -1.23 23.52
N ARG A 627 3.14 -0.75 24.74
CA ARG A 627 2.69 0.57 25.21
C ARG A 627 3.87 1.51 25.41
N GLU A 628 3.93 2.55 24.59
CA GLU A 628 4.57 3.81 24.95
C GLU A 628 3.50 4.90 24.81
N PRO A 629 2.70 5.16 25.87
CA PRO A 629 1.63 6.15 25.79
C PRO A 629 2.23 7.55 25.68
N ILE A 630 1.81 8.31 24.68
CA ILE A 630 2.14 9.72 24.54
C ILE A 630 1.13 10.52 25.36
N ARG A 631 1.58 11.43 26.22
CA ARG A 631 0.69 12.29 27.02
C ARG A 631 0.73 13.72 26.48
N GLU A 632 -0.44 14.27 26.16
CA GLU A 632 -0.61 15.67 25.75
C GLU A 632 -1.67 16.33 26.66
N GLY A 633 -1.21 17.14 27.62
CA GLY A 633 -2.08 17.69 28.66
C GLY A 633 -2.81 16.59 29.45
N ASN A 634 -4.15 16.61 29.45
CA ASN A 634 -4.99 15.60 30.10
C ASN A 634 -5.29 14.38 29.20
N PHE A 635 -4.86 14.39 27.94
CA PHE A 635 -5.10 13.30 27.01
C PHE A 635 -3.95 12.30 27.02
N ILE A 636 -4.31 11.03 26.98
CA ILE A 636 -3.40 9.91 26.73
C ILE A 636 -3.64 9.48 25.28
N ILE A 637 -2.67 9.70 24.42
CA ILE A 637 -2.66 9.20 23.05
C ILE A 637 -2.08 7.79 23.11
N GLN A 638 -2.91 6.82 22.75
CA GLN A 638 -2.52 5.41 22.79
C GLN A 638 -2.33 4.91 21.37
N PRO A 639 -1.09 4.61 20.93
CA PRO A 639 -0.89 3.81 19.72
C PRO A 639 -1.68 2.51 19.90
N LYS A 640 -2.71 2.27 19.08
CA LYS A 640 -3.56 1.10 19.23
C LYS A 640 -2.81 -0.12 18.71
N VAL A 641 -2.27 -0.90 19.63
CA VAL A 641 -1.40 -2.01 19.29
C VAL A 641 -1.69 -3.17 20.26
N ASP A 642 -2.85 -3.80 20.09
CA ASP A 642 -3.24 -5.02 20.80
C ASP A 642 -3.05 -6.20 19.82
N PHE A 643 -2.28 -7.21 20.22
CA PHE A 643 -1.97 -8.36 19.35
C PHE A 643 -2.40 -9.67 19.94
N ASP A 644 -3.37 -10.32 19.32
CA ASP A 644 -3.77 -11.66 19.73
C ASP A 644 -2.59 -12.64 19.57
N ILE A 645 -2.16 -13.22 20.70
CA ILE A 645 -1.11 -14.22 20.83
C ILE A 645 -1.66 -15.51 21.43
N SER A 646 -0.93 -16.60 21.23
CA SER A 646 -1.23 -17.89 21.82
C SER A 646 -0.84 -17.94 23.31
N ALA A 647 -1.47 -18.84 24.07
CA ALA A 647 -1.00 -19.18 25.42
C ALA A 647 0.45 -19.71 25.40
N SER A 648 0.84 -20.43 24.33
CA SER A 648 2.22 -20.92 24.15
C SER A 648 3.23 -19.78 24.00
N THR A 649 2.82 -18.68 23.37
CA THR A 649 3.64 -17.46 23.26
C THR A 649 3.83 -16.81 24.62
N VAL A 650 2.79 -16.75 25.47
CA VAL A 650 2.92 -16.25 26.84
C VAL A 650 3.90 -17.11 27.65
N ALA A 651 3.78 -18.43 27.56
CA ALA A 651 4.70 -19.36 28.22
C ALA A 651 6.14 -19.22 27.70
N GLY A 652 6.30 -19.02 26.39
CA GLY A 652 7.60 -18.76 25.77
C GLY A 652 8.24 -17.45 26.26
N LEU A 653 7.45 -16.38 26.40
CA LEU A 653 7.90 -15.11 26.98
C LEU A 653 8.39 -15.33 28.43
N LEU A 654 7.62 -16.02 29.27
CA LEU A 654 8.01 -16.34 30.65
C LEU A 654 9.26 -17.24 30.73
N LYS A 655 9.48 -18.11 29.75
CA LYS A 655 10.66 -18.98 29.69
C LYS A 655 11.94 -18.22 29.33
N LEU A 656 11.81 -17.07 28.66
CA LEU A 656 12.95 -16.22 28.34
C LEU A 656 13.47 -15.42 29.55
N GLY A 657 12.80 -15.51 30.71
CA GLY A 657 13.12 -14.75 31.93
C GLY A 657 12.09 -13.67 32.16
#